data_AF-A0A9K3KDE4-F1
#
_entry.id   AF-A0A9K3KDE4-F1
#
_cell.length_a   1.000
_cell.length_b   1.000
_cell.length_c   1.000
_cell.angle_alpha   90.00
_cell.angle_beta   90.00
_cell.angle_gamma   90.00
#
_symmetry.space_group_name_H-M   'P 1'
#
loop_
_entity.id
_entity.type
_entity.pdbx_description
1 polymer ?
#
loop_
_entity_poly.entity_id
_entity_poly.type
_entity_poly.pdbx_seq_one_letter_code
_entity_poly.pdbx_strand_id
1 'polypeptide(L)'
;MDSIQIANSVLFSTDHDRLRRMERQIDKITLQEARRYGMSEKQRKGRIKYTYAGHVFIYDKKKNRAITSWKTESRPCTKSGTKFYKPILIQKSEQHDTRGLNLSHDEVTTLVRQKHKNWSSHSVIVVDMSGSMRDDDVDGARCRADGVWTSLARDYVKEQLETNACSLFDVVSVIAMRETAEVVVECEPMTFVLYNKLVSLRDWDEMKPHGHGYYLPALREASRLLSINAYGTCALNLMFFSDGKPSDLGGCNKVRQELIDMAGEIGSTFGRRLNFVCIGMAGQGEKFDTLQNMVKETKLFGCQANFERPSLDSTSLSQVMSSSVTSSLATKTEMSSLETGATRMVRTDVERERANAPDDSRVNENWSVYQSSSDEQYVQNVWVWNSEAKDFSRLIDPRCNTCYKEVASNELAVSESKGAICESCNACFFCTRCCVVGNYQTHSRSNLCTNNLRDRRSGFLVGGPHLPGPRSYNVAVKKQAFGEGAERLAFKFRFVGPNSRFEGPGMVAKESRFVEDLMSTRDYLTSHRHAYHRSFMRTQATASRFAITFNAAVQDLDRIPLQKIVRIEFLKPFIFELEDRKKGTNIHLLVEPMIPGTYKKFTDNFGAKNCIKRDFSEENKGIDLFVAAALLGRQYKVATHSQKAKPRVPAGGGLGAILEEDSEEDDDSEDDDSHKCYGEESSSSSSDSDSTIDVSQLRNEDFLHSFSHFTYVRSGGRYMVVDLQGALQTAPDGRKTYLLTDPAIHYKYRKNDAKKKRQYGRTDLGRRGMRAFFETHKCNGICRLFGFRDKSNEEALDRLFRVKNRRDE
;
A
#
# COMPACT_ATOMS: atom_id res chain seq x y z
N MET A 1 -9.86 33.03 -37.44
CA MET A 1 -10.22 32.66 -38.83
C MET A 1 -9.07 32.06 -39.65
N ASP A 2 -7.85 31.88 -39.11
CA ASP A 2 -6.67 31.51 -39.93
C ASP A 2 -6.35 30.00 -40.02
N SER A 3 -7.16 29.11 -39.45
CA SER A 3 -6.81 27.69 -39.25
C SER A 3 -7.18 26.73 -40.40
N ILE A 4 -7.95 27.16 -41.41
CA ILE A 4 -8.59 26.22 -42.38
C ILE A 4 -7.96 26.24 -43.79
N GLN A 5 -7.12 27.23 -44.15
CA GLN A 5 -6.60 27.39 -45.53
C GLN A 5 -5.27 26.66 -45.86
N ILE A 6 -4.78 25.74 -45.03
CA ILE A 6 -3.44 25.13 -45.26
C ILE A 6 -3.45 23.96 -46.27
N ALA A 7 -4.61 23.39 -46.59
CA ALA A 7 -4.72 22.12 -47.34
C ALA A 7 -4.09 22.13 -48.76
N ASN A 8 -4.04 23.29 -49.45
CA ASN A 8 -3.58 23.40 -50.85
C ASN A 8 -2.54 24.52 -51.10
N SER A 9 -1.80 24.98 -50.09
CA SER A 9 -0.81 26.06 -50.32
C SER A 9 0.40 25.56 -51.14
N VAL A 10 0.56 26.08 -52.35
CA VAL A 10 1.73 25.82 -53.19
C VAL A 10 2.96 26.44 -52.52
N LEU A 11 3.85 25.58 -52.00
CA LEU A 11 5.12 26.05 -51.45
C LEU A 11 6.04 26.49 -52.60
N PHE A 12 6.46 27.75 -52.59
CA PHE A 12 7.45 28.26 -53.54
C PHE A 12 8.88 27.96 -53.06
N SER A 13 9.82 27.79 -53.99
CA SER A 13 11.26 27.62 -53.71
C SER A 13 12.05 28.63 -54.53
N THR A 14 13.07 29.26 -53.93
CA THR A 14 14.14 29.95 -54.66
C THR A 14 14.93 28.99 -55.53
N ASP A 15 15.61 29.49 -56.55
CA ASP A 15 16.44 28.65 -57.42
C ASP A 15 17.60 28.00 -56.64
N HIS A 16 18.16 28.71 -55.67
CA HIS A 16 19.11 28.12 -54.71
C HIS A 16 18.51 26.95 -53.91
N ASP A 17 17.27 27.02 -53.42
CA ASP A 17 16.62 25.87 -52.77
C ASP A 17 16.39 24.72 -53.74
N ARG A 18 15.94 24.99 -54.98
CA ARG A 18 15.74 23.96 -56.01
C ARG A 18 17.04 23.21 -56.31
N LEU A 19 18.13 23.94 -56.52
CA LEU A 19 19.47 23.37 -56.76
C LEU A 19 19.91 22.51 -55.56
N ARG A 20 19.85 23.03 -54.33
CA ARG A 20 20.21 22.26 -53.12
C ARG A 20 19.36 20.99 -52.93
N ARG A 21 18.08 21.00 -53.32
CA ARG A 21 17.22 19.81 -53.28
C ARG A 21 17.58 18.78 -54.34
N MET A 22 17.94 19.21 -55.54
CA MET A 22 18.42 18.31 -56.60
C MET A 22 19.78 17.69 -56.23
N GLU A 23 20.74 18.50 -55.79
CA GLU A 23 22.06 18.04 -55.32
C GLU A 23 21.97 16.98 -54.20
N ARG A 24 20.97 17.11 -53.31
CA ARG A 24 20.88 16.34 -52.06
C ARG A 24 19.79 15.29 -52.05
N GLN A 25 19.05 15.12 -53.15
CA GLN A 25 17.88 14.24 -53.26
C GLN A 25 16.87 14.49 -52.10
N ILE A 26 16.24 15.67 -52.12
CA ILE A 26 15.20 16.07 -51.16
C ILE A 26 13.92 16.44 -51.92
N ASP A 27 12.86 15.70 -51.68
CA ASP A 27 11.58 15.93 -52.38
C ASP A 27 10.87 17.19 -51.92
N LYS A 28 10.06 17.76 -52.83
CA LYS A 28 9.27 18.96 -52.52
C LYS A 28 8.19 18.69 -51.47
N ILE A 29 7.64 17.46 -51.45
CA ILE A 29 6.64 17.05 -50.46
C ILE A 29 7.22 17.07 -49.03
N THR A 30 8.47 16.65 -48.85
CA THR A 30 9.21 16.73 -47.58
C THR A 30 9.24 18.14 -47.00
N LEU A 31 9.33 19.19 -47.85
CA LEU A 31 9.25 20.58 -47.38
C LEU A 31 7.83 20.97 -46.92
N GLN A 32 6.78 20.45 -47.57
CA GLN A 32 5.39 20.70 -47.18
C GLN A 32 5.05 19.98 -45.88
N GLU A 33 5.52 18.73 -45.72
CA GLU A 33 5.42 17.96 -44.49
C GLU A 33 6.22 18.61 -43.36
N ALA A 34 7.48 19.00 -43.60
CA ALA A 34 8.29 19.71 -42.63
C ALA A 34 7.70 21.07 -42.22
N ARG A 35 6.95 21.76 -43.10
CA ARG A 35 6.18 22.97 -42.75
C ARG A 35 4.97 22.68 -41.85
N ARG A 36 4.37 21.49 -41.98
CA ARG A 36 3.10 21.10 -41.33
C ARG A 36 3.30 20.31 -40.03
N TYR A 37 4.36 19.52 -39.97
CA TYR A 37 4.65 18.52 -38.92
C TYR A 37 6.02 18.75 -38.26
N GLY A 38 6.92 19.50 -38.91
CA GLY A 38 8.27 19.76 -38.38
C GLY A 38 8.35 20.75 -37.23
N MET A 39 9.42 20.63 -36.45
CA MET A 39 9.81 21.62 -35.45
C MET A 39 10.16 22.95 -36.12
N SER A 40 9.66 24.07 -35.59
CA SER A 40 9.92 25.41 -36.14
C SER A 40 10.75 26.30 -35.22
N GLU A 41 11.72 27.01 -35.80
CA GLU A 41 12.64 27.91 -35.11
C GLU A 41 12.68 29.27 -35.80
N LYS A 42 12.48 30.37 -35.04
CA LYS A 42 12.68 31.73 -35.53
C LYS A 42 14.16 31.94 -35.88
N GLN A 43 14.43 32.50 -37.07
CA GLN A 43 15.76 32.78 -37.60
C GLN A 43 15.95 34.27 -37.90
N ARG A 44 17.21 34.70 -38.06
CA ARG A 44 17.53 36.09 -38.43
C ARG A 44 16.75 36.52 -39.67
N LYS A 45 16.38 37.81 -39.73
CA LYS A 45 15.60 38.44 -40.81
C LYS A 45 14.16 37.92 -40.96
N GLY A 46 13.53 37.43 -39.88
CA GLY A 46 12.12 36.99 -39.88
C GLY A 46 11.86 35.70 -40.66
N ARG A 47 12.91 34.90 -40.86
CA ARG A 47 12.83 33.57 -41.47
C ARG A 47 12.48 32.53 -40.40
N ILE A 48 12.06 31.35 -40.84
CA ILE A 48 11.76 30.20 -39.99
C ILE A 48 12.62 29.03 -40.49
N LYS A 49 13.37 28.39 -39.59
CA LYS A 49 13.99 27.08 -39.85
C LYS A 49 12.99 26.01 -39.43
N TYR A 50 12.70 25.08 -40.34
CA TYR A 50 11.92 23.88 -40.05
C TYR A 50 12.85 22.66 -40.04
N THR A 51 12.62 21.73 -39.11
CA THR A 51 13.36 20.47 -38.97
C THR A 51 12.36 19.31 -38.85
N TYR A 52 12.51 18.27 -39.68
CA TYR A 52 11.60 17.12 -39.75
C TYR A 52 12.27 15.94 -40.46
N ALA A 53 12.20 14.74 -39.87
CA ALA A 53 12.69 13.49 -40.47
C ALA A 53 14.14 13.59 -41.01
N GLY A 54 15.07 14.17 -40.24
CA GLY A 54 16.46 14.40 -40.67
C GLY A 54 16.66 15.43 -41.80
N HIS A 55 15.62 16.17 -42.20
CA HIS A 55 15.67 17.27 -43.15
C HIS A 55 15.51 18.63 -42.46
N VAL A 56 16.27 19.62 -42.91
CA VAL A 56 16.17 21.02 -42.46
C VAL A 56 15.93 21.92 -43.66
N PHE A 57 15.02 22.89 -43.54
CA PHE A 57 14.90 23.96 -44.52
C PHE A 57 14.61 25.34 -43.92
N ILE A 58 15.06 26.38 -44.61
CA ILE A 58 14.84 27.78 -44.24
C ILE A 58 13.71 28.34 -45.10
N TYR A 59 12.69 28.88 -44.44
CA TYR A 59 11.48 29.44 -45.02
C TYR A 59 11.38 30.95 -44.75
N ASP A 60 11.00 31.72 -45.75
CA ASP A 60 10.70 33.15 -45.64
C ASP A 60 9.18 33.33 -45.57
N LYS A 61 8.66 33.62 -44.36
CA LYS A 61 7.21 33.78 -44.13
C LYS A 61 6.63 34.98 -44.90
N LYS A 62 7.41 36.05 -45.10
CA LYS A 62 6.95 37.24 -45.86
C LYS A 62 6.85 36.96 -47.35
N LYS A 63 7.71 36.10 -47.89
CA LYS A 63 7.77 35.76 -49.32
C LYS A 63 7.17 34.38 -49.67
N ASN A 64 6.51 33.72 -48.72
CA ASN A 64 5.91 32.38 -48.82
C ASN A 64 6.80 31.34 -49.54
N ARG A 65 8.13 31.36 -49.28
CA ARG A 65 9.09 30.54 -50.05
C ARG A 65 10.22 29.93 -49.23
N ALA A 66 10.60 28.70 -49.59
CA ALA A 66 11.85 28.09 -49.16
C ALA A 66 13.07 28.79 -49.80
N ILE A 67 14.13 28.94 -49.02
CA ILE A 67 15.37 29.67 -49.35
C ILE A 67 16.55 28.71 -49.58
N THR A 68 16.60 27.62 -48.81
CA THR A 68 17.63 26.58 -48.84
C THR A 68 17.19 25.40 -47.98
N SER A 69 17.68 24.20 -48.30
CA SER A 69 17.39 22.96 -47.58
C SER A 69 18.60 22.01 -47.58
N TRP A 70 18.71 21.18 -46.54
CA TRP A 70 19.77 20.19 -46.38
C TRP A 70 19.32 18.98 -45.56
N LYS A 71 20.05 17.87 -45.69
CA LYS A 71 19.99 16.72 -44.77
C LYS A 71 20.94 17.00 -43.62
N THR A 72 20.57 16.69 -42.38
CA THR A 72 21.48 16.81 -41.22
C THR A 72 22.43 15.62 -41.14
N GLU A 73 23.74 15.89 -41.24
CA GLU A 73 24.78 14.87 -41.11
C GLU A 73 25.02 14.50 -39.64
N SER A 74 24.15 13.65 -39.08
CA SER A 74 24.39 13.02 -37.79
C SER A 74 23.65 11.68 -37.65
N ARG A 75 24.43 10.59 -37.67
CA ARG A 75 24.08 9.15 -37.56
C ARG A 75 23.54 8.51 -38.87
N PRO A 76 23.95 7.26 -39.16
CA PRO A 76 23.61 6.59 -40.42
C PRO A 76 22.12 6.26 -40.54
N CYS A 77 21.64 6.25 -41.79
CA CYS A 77 20.24 6.18 -42.23
C CYS A 77 19.54 4.82 -41.96
N THR A 78 19.94 4.09 -40.92
CA THR A 78 19.41 2.76 -40.55
C THR A 78 18.94 2.68 -39.09
N LYS A 79 19.05 3.76 -38.30
CA LYS A 79 18.54 3.83 -36.90
C LYS A 79 17.85 5.15 -36.51
N SER A 80 17.56 6.06 -37.46
CA SER A 80 16.72 7.25 -37.22
C SER A 80 15.24 6.86 -37.30
N GLY A 81 14.68 6.46 -36.16
CA GLY A 81 13.41 5.75 -36.05
C GLY A 81 12.14 6.59 -35.90
N THR A 82 12.00 7.75 -36.55
CA THR A 82 10.65 8.25 -36.91
C THR A 82 10.15 7.42 -38.10
N LYS A 83 9.78 6.17 -37.83
CA LYS A 83 9.60 5.09 -38.83
C LYS A 83 8.19 5.13 -39.47
N PHE A 84 7.80 6.33 -39.93
CA PHE A 84 6.47 6.74 -40.45
C PHE A 84 5.44 7.20 -39.41
N TYR A 85 4.40 7.83 -39.94
CA TYR A 85 3.25 8.49 -39.28
C TYR A 85 3.45 9.93 -38.80
N LYS A 86 2.40 10.72 -39.03
CA LYS A 86 2.33 12.15 -38.76
C LYS A 86 2.25 12.34 -37.24
N PRO A 87 2.97 13.32 -36.66
CA PRO A 87 2.92 13.55 -35.22
C PRO A 87 1.49 13.86 -34.78
N ILE A 88 1.13 13.42 -33.59
CA ILE A 88 -0.23 13.55 -33.04
C ILE A 88 -0.54 15.03 -32.79
N LEU A 89 -1.33 15.61 -33.69
CA LEU A 89 -1.75 17.01 -33.63
C LEU A 89 -2.89 17.20 -32.62
N ILE A 90 -2.55 17.29 -31.33
CA ILE A 90 -3.46 17.86 -30.34
C ILE A 90 -3.63 19.37 -30.55
N GLN A 91 -4.87 19.83 -30.45
CA GLN A 91 -5.30 21.23 -30.50
C GLN A 91 -5.79 21.67 -29.11
N LYS A 92 -5.75 22.97 -28.82
CA LYS A 92 -6.35 23.53 -27.61
C LYS A 92 -7.87 23.31 -27.60
N SER A 93 -8.43 23.02 -26.43
CA SER A 93 -9.87 22.87 -26.23
C SER A 93 -10.50 24.24 -25.97
N GLU A 94 -11.65 24.50 -26.60
CA GLU A 94 -12.52 25.65 -26.30
C GLU A 94 -13.47 25.36 -25.11
N GLN A 95 -13.46 24.13 -24.57
CA GLN A 95 -14.30 23.74 -23.44
C GLN A 95 -13.76 24.33 -22.13
N HIS A 96 -14.57 25.18 -21.49
CA HIS A 96 -14.33 25.67 -20.14
C HIS A 96 -15.20 24.88 -19.14
N ASP A 97 -14.92 23.59 -18.98
CA ASP A 97 -15.65 22.76 -18.02
C ASP A 97 -15.16 22.99 -16.59
N THR A 98 -15.93 23.80 -15.83
CA THR A 98 -15.77 23.99 -14.38
C THR A 98 -16.71 23.07 -13.58
N ARG A 99 -17.22 22.00 -14.20
CA ARG A 99 -18.04 20.93 -13.63
C ARG A 99 -19.26 21.43 -12.86
N GLY A 100 -19.92 22.45 -13.42
CA GLY A 100 -21.17 23.01 -12.88
C GLY A 100 -21.01 23.98 -11.71
N LEU A 101 -19.79 24.40 -11.35
CA LEU A 101 -19.58 25.34 -10.24
C LEU A 101 -19.93 26.82 -10.56
N ASN A 102 -20.17 27.18 -11.83
CA ASN A 102 -20.38 28.56 -12.29
C ASN A 102 -19.28 29.57 -11.88
N LEU A 103 -18.09 29.07 -11.55
CA LEU A 103 -16.89 29.86 -11.26
C LEU A 103 -16.00 29.96 -12.49
N SER A 104 -15.16 31.00 -12.54
CA SER A 104 -14.01 31.06 -13.44
C SER A 104 -12.92 30.06 -13.01
N HIS A 105 -12.02 29.71 -13.94
CA HIS A 105 -10.91 28.78 -13.64
C HIS A 105 -9.95 29.33 -12.59
N ASP A 106 -9.75 30.65 -12.51
CA ASP A 106 -8.86 31.27 -11.54
C ASP A 106 -9.47 31.25 -10.12
N GLU A 107 -10.79 31.39 -10.01
CA GLU A 107 -11.52 31.19 -8.75
C GLU A 107 -11.47 29.73 -8.30
N VAL A 108 -11.66 28.76 -9.22
CA VAL A 108 -11.51 27.32 -8.92
C VAL A 108 -10.08 27.00 -8.47
N THR A 109 -9.07 27.53 -9.17
CA THR A 109 -7.65 27.33 -8.83
C THR A 109 -7.33 27.93 -7.46
N THR A 110 -7.84 29.13 -7.16
CA THR A 110 -7.70 29.78 -5.84
C THR A 110 -8.37 28.95 -4.74
N LEU A 111 -9.60 28.47 -4.98
CA LEU A 111 -10.36 27.64 -4.05
C LEU A 111 -9.64 26.31 -3.74
N VAL A 112 -9.11 25.65 -4.77
CA VAL A 112 -8.39 24.37 -4.63
C VAL A 112 -7.06 24.58 -3.91
N ARG A 113 -6.29 25.63 -4.25
CA ARG A 113 -5.05 26.00 -3.54
C ARG A 113 -5.28 26.48 -2.10
N GLN A 114 -6.44 26.99 -1.75
CA GLN A 114 -6.77 27.30 -0.35
C GLN A 114 -7.22 26.06 0.44
N LYS A 115 -7.78 25.04 -0.23
CA LYS A 115 -8.36 23.84 0.40
C LYS A 115 -7.46 22.60 0.25
N HIS A 116 -6.18 22.70 0.63
CA HIS A 116 -5.23 21.57 0.61
C HIS A 116 -5.79 20.31 1.26
N LYS A 117 -6.51 20.43 2.39
CA LYS A 117 -7.13 19.29 3.08
C LYS A 117 -8.06 18.45 2.19
N ASN A 118 -8.69 19.07 1.19
CA ASN A 118 -9.65 18.41 0.31
C ASN A 118 -8.99 17.73 -0.92
N TRP A 119 -7.67 17.87 -1.11
CA TRP A 119 -6.97 17.28 -2.26
C TRP A 119 -7.12 15.76 -2.29
N SER A 120 -7.52 15.21 -3.45
CA SER A 120 -7.61 13.76 -3.67
C SER A 120 -6.31 13.17 -4.20
N SER A 121 -5.55 13.92 -5.01
CA SER A 121 -4.15 13.61 -5.33
C SER A 121 -3.34 14.84 -5.70
N HIS A 122 -2.02 14.76 -5.52
CA HIS A 122 -1.07 15.72 -6.05
C HIS A 122 -0.05 14.99 -6.92
N SER A 123 -0.04 15.32 -8.21
CA SER A 123 0.92 14.79 -9.19
C SER A 123 2.01 15.83 -9.43
N VAL A 124 3.25 15.50 -9.10
CA VAL A 124 4.43 16.31 -9.41
C VAL A 124 5.16 15.65 -10.57
N ILE A 125 5.35 16.38 -11.67
CA ILE A 125 5.86 15.84 -12.92
C ILE A 125 7.14 16.58 -13.30
N VAL A 126 8.28 15.90 -13.24
CA VAL A 126 9.56 16.41 -13.70
C VAL A 126 9.75 16.02 -15.16
N VAL A 127 9.83 17.01 -16.04
CA VAL A 127 10.08 16.84 -17.48
C VAL A 127 11.48 17.34 -17.81
N ASP A 128 12.34 16.43 -18.27
CA ASP A 128 13.63 16.79 -18.86
C ASP A 128 13.44 17.70 -20.09
N MET A 129 14.06 18.88 -20.02
CA MET A 129 14.08 19.89 -21.08
C MET A 129 15.54 20.24 -21.44
N SER A 130 16.45 19.28 -21.32
CA SER A 130 17.83 19.38 -21.81
C SER A 130 17.92 19.36 -23.35
N GLY A 131 19.10 19.62 -23.90
CA GLY A 131 19.32 19.65 -25.35
C GLY A 131 19.08 18.33 -26.09
N SER A 132 19.24 17.17 -25.43
CA SER A 132 19.07 15.84 -26.03
C SER A 132 17.61 15.43 -26.20
N MET A 133 16.70 16.00 -25.40
CA MET A 133 15.25 15.81 -25.52
C MET A 133 14.64 16.38 -26.83
N ARG A 134 15.50 16.93 -27.70
CA ARG A 134 15.18 17.37 -29.08
C ARG A 134 15.33 16.28 -30.14
N ASP A 135 15.90 15.12 -29.81
CA ASP A 135 16.05 13.98 -30.74
C ASP A 135 14.66 13.57 -31.30
N ASP A 136 14.60 13.34 -32.62
CA ASP A 136 13.39 12.98 -33.39
C ASP A 136 13.22 11.45 -33.54
N ASP A 137 13.47 10.72 -32.44
CA ASP A 137 13.50 9.26 -32.37
C ASP A 137 12.30 8.61 -31.66
N VAL A 138 11.24 9.39 -31.36
CA VAL A 138 9.96 8.90 -30.80
C VAL A 138 8.88 8.88 -31.88
N ASP A 139 8.31 7.70 -32.13
CA ASP A 139 7.23 7.50 -33.09
C ASP A 139 5.91 8.17 -32.63
N GLY A 140 5.22 8.83 -33.56
CA GLY A 140 4.04 9.65 -33.31
C GLY A 140 4.31 11.04 -32.72
N ALA A 141 5.58 11.44 -32.52
CA ALA A 141 5.98 12.73 -31.97
C ALA A 141 6.98 13.50 -32.86
N ARG A 142 7.16 14.80 -32.60
CA ARG A 142 8.14 15.67 -33.27
C ARG A 142 9.55 15.51 -32.68
N CYS A 143 9.64 15.13 -31.42
CA CYS A 143 10.85 14.82 -30.65
C CYS A 143 10.46 14.19 -29.30
N ARG A 144 11.44 13.75 -28.49
CA ARG A 144 11.20 13.19 -27.14
C ARG A 144 10.35 14.10 -26.25
N ALA A 145 10.71 15.39 -26.12
CA ALA A 145 9.95 16.35 -25.32
C ALA A 145 8.50 16.51 -25.82
N ASP A 146 8.30 16.58 -27.14
CA ASP A 146 6.97 16.66 -27.75
C ASP A 146 6.10 15.42 -27.45
N GLY A 147 6.71 14.23 -27.42
CA GLY A 147 6.06 12.98 -27.03
C GLY A 147 5.59 13.00 -25.58
N VAL A 148 6.45 13.46 -24.65
CA VAL A 148 6.11 13.61 -23.22
C VAL A 148 4.96 14.59 -23.05
N TRP A 149 5.06 15.81 -23.58
CA TRP A 149 3.99 16.81 -23.47
C TRP A 149 2.68 16.36 -24.11
N THR A 150 2.74 15.64 -25.23
CA THR A 150 1.54 15.10 -25.91
C THR A 150 0.87 14.02 -25.09
N SER A 151 1.64 13.10 -24.49
CA SER A 151 1.09 12.03 -23.64
C SER A 151 0.52 12.58 -22.33
N LEU A 152 1.18 13.58 -21.72
CA LEU A 152 0.65 14.26 -20.53
C LEU A 152 -0.66 15.00 -20.85
N ALA A 153 -0.75 15.72 -21.96
CA ALA A 153 -1.98 16.41 -22.32
C ALA A 153 -3.10 15.42 -22.70
N ARG A 154 -2.84 14.47 -23.60
CA ARG A 154 -3.85 13.56 -24.15
C ARG A 154 -4.23 12.43 -23.19
N ASP A 155 -3.25 11.68 -22.70
CA ASP A 155 -3.46 10.42 -22.00
C ASP A 155 -3.58 10.64 -20.49
N TYR A 156 -2.76 11.54 -19.92
CA TYR A 156 -2.88 11.85 -18.50
C TYR A 156 -4.06 12.79 -18.20
N VAL A 157 -4.16 13.94 -18.87
CA VAL A 157 -5.19 14.94 -18.54
C VAL A 157 -6.51 14.68 -19.27
N LYS A 158 -6.51 14.70 -20.61
CA LYS A 158 -7.75 14.70 -21.40
C LYS A 158 -8.57 13.42 -21.20
N GLU A 159 -7.95 12.24 -21.23
CA GLU A 159 -8.65 10.96 -21.04
C GLU A 159 -9.35 10.89 -19.66
N GLN A 160 -8.68 11.33 -18.59
CA GLN A 160 -9.26 11.40 -17.23
C GLN A 160 -10.39 12.44 -17.10
N LEU A 161 -10.43 13.47 -17.95
CA LEU A 161 -11.53 14.43 -18.02
C LEU A 161 -12.73 13.82 -18.75
N GLU A 162 -12.53 13.28 -19.95
CA GLU A 162 -13.61 12.70 -20.78
C GLU A 162 -14.27 11.48 -20.11
N THR A 163 -13.52 10.70 -19.32
CA THR A 163 -14.03 9.56 -18.53
C THR A 163 -14.56 9.92 -17.14
N ASN A 164 -14.44 11.18 -16.70
CA ASN A 164 -14.75 11.63 -15.33
C ASN A 164 -13.97 10.91 -14.19
N ALA A 165 -12.84 10.27 -14.50
CA ALA A 165 -12.01 9.53 -13.54
C ALA A 165 -11.27 10.43 -12.51
N CYS A 166 -10.97 11.69 -12.86
CA CYS A 166 -10.33 12.65 -11.95
C CYS A 166 -11.34 13.57 -11.22
N SER A 167 -10.90 14.34 -10.22
CA SER A 167 -11.68 15.37 -9.51
C SER A 167 -11.05 16.76 -9.66
N LEU A 168 -11.78 17.84 -9.35
CA LEU A 168 -11.21 19.20 -9.28
C LEU A 168 -10.15 19.35 -8.17
N PHE A 169 -10.14 18.43 -7.21
CA PHE A 169 -9.17 18.33 -6.13
C PHE A 169 -8.02 17.35 -6.45
N ASP A 170 -7.98 16.79 -7.66
CA ASP A 170 -6.75 16.24 -8.22
C ASP A 170 -5.96 17.40 -8.84
N VAL A 171 -4.75 17.64 -8.33
CA VAL A 171 -3.89 18.76 -8.75
C VAL A 171 -2.59 18.28 -9.36
N VAL A 172 -2.08 19.05 -10.32
CA VAL A 172 -0.82 18.77 -11.02
C VAL A 172 0.14 19.95 -10.85
N SER A 173 1.39 19.64 -10.50
CA SER A 173 2.52 20.55 -10.66
C SER A 173 3.50 19.97 -11.67
N VAL A 174 4.11 20.82 -12.49
CA VAL A 174 5.10 20.42 -13.50
C VAL A 174 6.38 21.23 -13.33
N ILE A 175 7.50 20.52 -13.24
CA ILE A 175 8.85 21.07 -13.20
C ILE A 175 9.50 20.83 -14.57
N ALA A 176 9.93 21.90 -15.23
CA ALA A 176 10.86 21.81 -16.35
C ALA A 176 12.29 21.71 -15.81
N MET A 177 12.94 20.57 -16.05
CA MET A 177 14.30 20.30 -15.60
C MET A 177 15.32 20.72 -16.67
N ARG A 178 16.18 21.68 -16.32
CA ARG A 178 17.37 22.11 -17.07
C ARG A 178 18.55 22.20 -16.09
N GLU A 179 19.45 23.16 -16.28
CA GLU A 179 20.48 23.56 -15.29
C GLU A 179 19.84 24.13 -14.01
N THR A 180 18.60 24.62 -14.13
CA THR A 180 17.70 24.99 -13.03
C THR A 180 16.42 24.15 -13.10
N ALA A 181 15.71 24.07 -11.98
CA ALA A 181 14.36 23.51 -11.93
C ALA A 181 13.33 24.65 -11.92
N GLU A 182 12.48 24.71 -12.94
CA GLU A 182 11.47 25.76 -13.09
C GLU A 182 10.07 25.17 -12.98
N VAL A 183 9.27 25.66 -12.03
CA VAL A 183 7.87 25.25 -11.87
C VAL A 183 7.00 25.97 -12.90
N VAL A 184 6.73 25.30 -14.02
CA VAL A 184 5.92 25.84 -15.14
C VAL A 184 4.41 25.70 -14.91
N VAL A 185 4.02 24.79 -14.01
CA VAL A 185 2.65 24.62 -13.52
C VAL A 185 2.73 24.31 -12.03
N GLU A 186 2.00 25.01 -11.17
CA GLU A 186 1.98 24.76 -9.73
C GLU A 186 0.55 24.49 -9.24
N CYS A 187 0.31 23.30 -8.69
CA CYS A 187 -0.93 22.94 -7.98
C CYS A 187 -2.20 23.32 -8.77
N GLU A 188 -2.19 22.99 -10.06
CA GLU A 188 -3.25 23.32 -11.01
C GLU A 188 -4.32 22.21 -11.01
N PRO A 189 -5.62 22.54 -10.88
CA PRO A 189 -6.67 21.52 -10.89
C PRO A 189 -6.79 20.83 -12.26
N MET A 190 -7.17 19.55 -12.26
CA MET A 190 -7.45 18.78 -13.48
C MET A 190 -8.65 19.35 -14.25
N THR A 191 -8.37 20.25 -15.20
CA THR A 191 -9.36 20.88 -16.10
C THR A 191 -8.81 21.00 -17.54
N PHE A 192 -9.67 21.39 -18.48
CA PHE A 192 -9.23 21.71 -19.85
C PHE A 192 -8.27 22.93 -19.93
N VAL A 193 -8.17 23.75 -18.88
CA VAL A 193 -7.16 24.82 -18.82
C VAL A 193 -5.78 24.24 -18.54
N LEU A 194 -5.65 23.25 -17.65
CA LEU A 194 -4.40 22.49 -17.49
C LEU A 194 -3.99 21.81 -18.80
N TYR A 195 -4.94 21.16 -19.49
CA TYR A 195 -4.70 20.61 -20.84
C TYR A 195 -4.16 21.68 -21.80
N ASN A 196 -4.80 22.86 -21.86
CA ASN A 196 -4.36 23.96 -22.73
C ASN A 196 -2.98 24.54 -22.35
N LYS A 197 -2.61 24.54 -21.05
CA LYS A 197 -1.26 24.88 -20.57
C LYS A 197 -0.23 23.87 -21.08
N LEU A 198 -0.49 22.57 -20.95
CA LEU A 198 0.40 21.51 -21.46
C LEU A 198 0.56 21.56 -23.00
N VAL A 199 -0.53 21.82 -23.74
CA VAL A 199 -0.46 22.05 -25.20
C VAL A 199 0.41 23.27 -25.54
N SER A 200 0.36 24.34 -24.75
CA SER A 200 1.18 25.54 -24.97
C SER A 200 2.68 25.27 -24.73
N LEU A 201 3.01 24.51 -23.68
CA LEU A 201 4.38 24.07 -23.40
C LEU A 201 4.92 23.17 -24.53
N ARG A 202 4.09 22.30 -25.11
CA ARG A 202 4.42 21.50 -26.30
C ARG A 202 4.73 22.37 -27.53
N ASP A 203 4.04 23.49 -27.71
CA ASP A 203 4.15 24.31 -28.92
C ASP A 203 5.43 25.17 -28.96
N TRP A 204 6.21 25.19 -27.88
CA TRP A 204 7.56 25.78 -27.80
C TRP A 204 7.61 27.30 -28.02
N ASP A 205 6.50 28.02 -27.89
CA ASP A 205 6.50 29.48 -27.98
C ASP A 205 7.15 30.14 -26.74
N GLU A 206 7.01 29.52 -25.57
CA GLU A 206 7.48 30.03 -24.27
C GLU A 206 8.79 29.34 -23.80
N MET A 207 8.86 28.01 -23.85
CA MET A 207 10.00 27.22 -23.38
C MET A 207 10.46 26.19 -24.41
N LYS A 208 11.78 25.98 -24.53
CA LYS A 208 12.39 25.01 -25.48
C LYS A 208 13.42 24.14 -24.78
N PRO A 209 13.59 22.86 -25.19
CA PRO A 209 14.65 22.03 -24.62
C PRO A 209 16.04 22.56 -25.03
N HIS A 210 16.92 22.79 -24.06
CA HIS A 210 18.29 23.26 -24.26
C HIS A 210 19.16 23.03 -23.01
N GLY A 211 20.48 23.11 -23.18
CA GLY A 211 21.44 23.02 -22.07
C GLY A 211 21.47 21.63 -21.43
N HIS A 212 21.90 21.58 -20.19
CA HIS A 212 22.03 20.36 -19.39
C HIS A 212 20.77 20.05 -18.57
N GLY A 213 20.57 18.78 -18.19
CA GLY A 213 19.51 18.35 -17.26
C GLY A 213 20.10 17.98 -15.89
N TYR A 214 19.89 18.83 -14.88
CA TYR A 214 20.37 18.60 -13.51
C TYR A 214 19.24 18.02 -12.65
N TYR A 215 19.47 16.83 -12.09
CA TYR A 215 18.45 16.10 -11.34
C TYR A 215 18.31 16.65 -9.92
N LEU A 216 19.40 17.05 -9.27
CA LEU A 216 19.38 17.45 -7.86
C LEU A 216 18.50 18.70 -7.60
N PRO A 217 18.53 19.77 -8.43
CA PRO A 217 17.58 20.87 -8.31
C PRO A 217 16.12 20.42 -8.50
N ALA A 218 15.86 19.54 -9.47
CA ALA A 218 14.52 19.06 -9.78
C ALA A 218 13.94 18.17 -8.68
N LEU A 219 14.74 17.31 -8.05
CA LEU A 219 14.32 16.49 -6.91
C LEU A 219 14.03 17.34 -5.67
N ARG A 220 14.84 18.37 -5.40
CA ARG A 220 14.58 19.32 -4.30
C ARG A 220 13.26 20.07 -4.49
N GLU A 221 13.03 20.57 -5.70
CA GLU A 221 11.79 21.27 -6.04
C GLU A 221 10.58 20.31 -6.01
N ALA A 222 10.75 19.07 -6.45
CA ALA A 222 9.71 18.04 -6.33
C ALA A 222 9.37 17.74 -4.86
N SER A 223 10.38 17.62 -3.99
CA SER A 223 10.18 17.45 -2.54
C SER A 223 9.41 18.63 -1.91
N ARG A 224 9.76 19.87 -2.29
CA ARG A 224 9.01 21.08 -1.87
C ARG A 224 7.54 21.00 -2.28
N LEU A 225 7.27 20.67 -3.54
CA LEU A 225 5.91 20.59 -4.07
C LEU A 225 5.08 19.49 -3.39
N LEU A 226 5.62 18.28 -3.25
CA LEU A 226 4.95 17.17 -2.56
C LEU A 226 4.61 17.51 -1.10
N SER A 227 5.43 18.35 -0.45
CA SER A 227 5.23 18.80 0.93
C SER A 227 4.11 19.85 1.11
N ILE A 228 3.54 20.39 0.03
CA ILE A 228 2.45 21.39 0.10
C ILE A 228 1.21 20.82 0.80
N ASN A 229 0.90 19.53 0.61
CA ASN A 229 -0.13 18.82 1.37
C ASN A 229 0.47 18.24 2.69
N ALA A 230 0.78 19.12 3.64
CA ALA A 230 1.23 18.74 4.98
C ALA A 230 0.15 17.98 5.79
N TYR A 231 -1.13 18.08 5.40
CA TYR A 231 -2.25 17.41 6.07
C TYR A 231 -2.20 15.89 5.97
N GLY A 232 -1.68 15.32 4.87
CA GLY A 232 -1.67 13.86 4.69
C GLY A 232 -2.91 13.28 4.02
N THR A 233 -3.75 14.12 3.41
CA THR A 233 -5.06 13.72 2.87
C THR A 233 -5.06 13.28 1.42
N CYS A 234 -4.02 13.57 0.64
CA CYS A 234 -3.97 13.21 -0.79
C CYS A 234 -2.98 12.07 -1.09
N ALA A 235 -3.28 11.31 -2.15
CA ALA A 235 -2.31 10.41 -2.78
C ALA A 235 -1.24 11.23 -3.53
N LEU A 236 0.02 10.81 -3.48
CA LEU A 236 1.15 11.53 -4.08
C LEU A 236 1.72 10.76 -5.25
N ASN A 237 1.97 11.43 -6.37
CA ASN A 237 2.55 10.83 -7.56
C ASN A 237 3.73 11.68 -8.05
N LEU A 238 4.93 11.12 -8.11
CA LEU A 238 6.11 11.76 -8.69
C LEU A 238 6.48 11.03 -9.99
N MET A 239 6.31 11.70 -11.12
CA MET A 239 6.79 11.23 -12.42
C MET A 239 8.10 11.92 -12.77
N PHE A 240 9.12 11.17 -13.18
CA PHE A 240 10.43 11.70 -13.53
C PHE A 240 10.83 11.22 -14.93
N PHE A 241 10.61 12.06 -15.95
CA PHE A 241 11.00 11.78 -17.33
C PHE A 241 12.42 12.29 -17.59
N SER A 242 13.31 11.45 -18.13
CA SER A 242 14.61 11.87 -18.66
C SER A 242 15.13 10.89 -19.72
N ASP A 243 15.94 11.37 -20.67
CA ASP A 243 16.49 10.58 -21.77
C ASP A 243 17.86 9.95 -21.49
N GLY A 244 18.47 10.16 -20.31
CA GLY A 244 19.75 9.51 -20.04
C GLY A 244 20.28 9.63 -18.62
N LYS A 245 21.54 10.07 -18.54
CA LYS A 245 22.27 10.24 -17.30
C LYS A 245 22.14 11.68 -16.81
N PRO A 246 22.06 11.91 -15.49
CA PRO A 246 22.09 13.25 -14.94
C PRO A 246 23.35 14.00 -15.41
N SER A 247 23.17 15.24 -15.88
CA SER A 247 24.30 16.07 -16.33
C SER A 247 25.08 16.69 -15.17
N ASP A 248 24.50 16.73 -13.97
CA ASP A 248 25.14 17.24 -12.74
C ASP A 248 26.21 16.29 -12.17
N LEU A 249 26.27 15.03 -12.63
CA LEU A 249 27.23 14.04 -12.13
C LEU A 249 28.70 14.46 -12.32
N GLY A 250 29.06 15.10 -13.44
CA GLY A 250 30.46 15.45 -13.77
C GLY A 250 31.45 14.26 -13.79
N GLY A 251 30.97 13.01 -13.80
CA GLY A 251 31.77 11.80 -13.60
C GLY A 251 32.02 11.41 -12.13
N CYS A 252 31.50 12.15 -11.16
CA CYS A 252 31.73 11.95 -9.74
C CYS A 252 30.72 10.99 -9.09
N ASN A 253 31.21 9.95 -8.42
CA ASN A 253 30.36 9.01 -7.66
C ASN A 253 29.65 9.66 -6.46
N LYS A 254 30.19 10.75 -5.90
CA LYS A 254 29.58 11.44 -4.75
C LYS A 254 28.23 12.06 -5.12
N VAL A 255 28.15 12.75 -6.26
CA VAL A 255 26.89 13.36 -6.74
C VAL A 255 25.84 12.30 -7.03
N ARG A 256 26.24 11.12 -7.54
CA ARG A 256 25.32 9.98 -7.70
C ARG A 256 24.74 9.53 -6.36
N GLN A 257 25.53 9.52 -5.30
CA GLN A 257 25.03 9.17 -3.98
C GLN A 257 24.08 10.25 -3.45
N GLU A 258 24.44 11.54 -3.57
CA GLU A 258 23.57 12.66 -3.17
C GLU A 258 22.19 12.64 -3.89
N LEU A 259 22.12 12.21 -5.15
CA LEU A 259 20.85 11.99 -5.87
C LEU A 259 20.03 10.81 -5.34
N ILE A 260 20.69 9.72 -4.95
CA ILE A 260 20.06 8.53 -4.37
C ILE A 260 19.55 8.84 -2.95
N ASP A 261 20.35 9.56 -2.15
CA ASP A 261 20.01 9.99 -0.80
C ASP A 261 18.79 10.93 -0.82
N MET A 262 18.75 11.92 -1.72
CA MET A 262 17.58 12.81 -1.91
C MET A 262 16.31 12.03 -2.31
N ALA A 263 16.42 10.99 -3.15
CA ALA A 263 15.30 10.11 -3.48
C ALA A 263 14.88 9.22 -2.28
N GLY A 264 15.83 8.87 -1.41
CA GLY A 264 15.60 8.21 -0.13
C GLY A 264 14.89 9.11 0.90
N GLU A 265 15.29 10.37 1.03
CA GLU A 265 14.62 11.37 1.89
C GLU A 265 13.15 11.59 1.50
N ILE A 266 12.88 11.74 0.20
CA ILE A 266 11.51 11.79 -0.35
C ILE A 266 10.74 10.50 0.02
N GLY A 267 11.37 9.34 -0.13
CA GLY A 267 10.77 8.05 0.26
C GLY A 267 10.47 7.95 1.75
N SER A 268 11.42 8.33 2.61
CA SER A 268 11.30 8.36 4.07
C SER A 268 10.14 9.24 4.54
N THR A 269 9.96 10.39 3.89
CA THR A 269 8.94 11.37 4.25
C THR A 269 7.53 10.89 3.92
N PHE A 270 7.33 10.36 2.71
CA PHE A 270 5.98 10.08 2.19
C PHE A 270 5.55 8.61 2.27
N GLY A 271 6.50 7.67 2.34
CA GLY A 271 6.25 6.23 2.46
C GLY A 271 5.22 5.71 1.46
N ARG A 272 4.28 4.88 1.93
CA ARG A 272 3.21 4.31 1.09
C ARG A 272 2.29 5.31 0.38
N ARG A 273 2.30 6.61 0.73
CA ARG A 273 1.49 7.62 0.03
C ARG A 273 2.04 7.99 -1.34
N LEU A 274 3.33 7.74 -1.57
CA LEU A 274 4.04 8.12 -2.77
C LEU A 274 4.10 6.95 -3.77
N ASN A 275 3.64 7.24 -4.98
CA ASN A 275 4.03 6.53 -6.19
C ASN A 275 5.18 7.30 -6.88
N PHE A 276 6.33 6.67 -7.11
CA PHE A 276 7.49 7.29 -7.76
C PHE A 276 7.90 6.56 -9.04
N VAL A 277 7.58 7.14 -10.19
CA VAL A 277 7.79 6.54 -11.51
C VAL A 277 8.90 7.28 -12.24
N CYS A 278 10.03 6.60 -12.47
CA CYS A 278 11.10 7.10 -13.33
C CYS A 278 10.94 6.53 -14.75
N ILE A 279 11.01 7.38 -15.78
CA ILE A 279 10.68 7.05 -17.17
C ILE A 279 11.90 7.36 -18.05
N GLY A 280 12.53 6.29 -18.58
CA GLY A 280 13.75 6.38 -19.39
C GLY A 280 13.47 6.53 -20.88
N MET A 281 13.71 7.73 -21.43
CA MET A 281 13.36 8.14 -22.80
C MET A 281 14.51 8.03 -23.81
N ALA A 282 15.16 6.87 -23.93
CA ALA A 282 16.19 6.68 -24.98
C ALA A 282 16.37 5.24 -25.48
N GLY A 283 16.89 5.17 -26.71
CA GLY A 283 17.13 3.93 -27.45
C GLY A 283 18.01 2.92 -26.72
N GLN A 284 17.91 1.65 -27.12
CA GLN A 284 18.33 0.46 -26.34
C GLN A 284 19.74 0.49 -25.72
N GLY A 285 20.69 1.26 -26.29
CA GLY A 285 22.05 1.37 -25.77
C GLY A 285 22.24 2.24 -24.52
N GLU A 286 21.28 3.11 -24.17
CA GLU A 286 21.44 4.03 -23.04
C GLU A 286 21.24 3.33 -21.68
N LYS A 287 21.99 3.79 -20.66
CA LYS A 287 22.03 3.20 -19.30
C LYS A 287 21.44 4.15 -18.26
N PHE A 288 20.32 3.74 -17.68
CA PHE A 288 19.56 4.49 -16.69
C PHE A 288 19.90 4.11 -15.24
N ASP A 289 21.15 3.73 -14.97
CA ASP A 289 21.60 3.19 -13.66
C ASP A 289 21.21 4.11 -12.49
N THR A 290 21.29 5.44 -12.68
CA THR A 290 20.94 6.40 -11.63
C THR A 290 19.43 6.43 -11.35
N LEU A 291 18.57 6.49 -12.37
CA LEU A 291 17.11 6.42 -12.21
C LEU A 291 16.67 5.09 -11.57
N GLN A 292 17.28 3.97 -12.00
CA GLN A 292 17.02 2.66 -11.42
C GLN A 292 17.45 2.58 -9.96
N ASN A 293 18.55 3.22 -9.57
CA ASN A 293 19.01 3.23 -8.19
C ASN A 293 18.17 4.16 -7.30
N MET A 294 17.71 5.31 -7.82
CA MET A 294 16.72 6.17 -7.14
C MET A 294 15.43 5.38 -6.85
N VAL A 295 14.86 4.70 -7.85
CA VAL A 295 13.68 3.83 -7.67
C VAL A 295 13.92 2.71 -6.66
N LYS A 296 15.08 2.03 -6.73
CA LYS A 296 15.43 0.97 -5.76
C LYS A 296 15.54 1.50 -4.34
N GLU A 297 16.12 2.68 -4.14
CA GLU A 297 16.29 3.29 -2.83
C GLU A 297 14.95 3.71 -2.24
N THR A 298 14.10 4.42 -3.02
CA THR A 298 12.75 4.82 -2.58
C THR A 298 11.86 3.61 -2.26
N LYS A 299 12.02 2.46 -2.94
CA LYS A 299 11.34 1.19 -2.55
C LYS A 299 11.68 0.73 -1.13
N LEU A 300 12.89 0.99 -0.63
CA LEU A 300 13.31 0.58 0.72
C LEU A 300 12.56 1.34 1.82
N PHE A 301 11.91 2.46 1.51
CA PHE A 301 11.06 3.22 2.45
C PHE A 301 9.57 2.87 2.33
N GLY A 302 9.22 1.82 1.56
CA GLY A 302 7.84 1.32 1.45
C GLY A 302 6.96 2.03 0.42
N CYS A 303 7.52 2.95 -0.37
CA CYS A 303 6.82 3.60 -1.48
C CYS A 303 6.47 2.61 -2.59
N GLN A 304 5.40 2.91 -3.34
CA GLN A 304 5.25 2.36 -4.68
C GLN A 304 6.25 3.10 -5.57
N ALA A 305 7.10 2.38 -6.30
CA ALA A 305 8.03 3.03 -7.22
C ALA A 305 8.37 2.10 -8.38
N ASN A 306 8.50 2.62 -9.59
CA ASN A 306 8.82 1.80 -10.78
C ASN A 306 9.77 2.55 -11.71
N PHE A 307 10.59 1.78 -12.44
CA PHE A 307 11.38 2.30 -13.54
C PHE A 307 10.81 1.74 -14.84
N GLU A 308 10.24 2.62 -15.66
CA GLU A 308 9.65 2.27 -16.94
C GLU A 308 10.59 2.68 -18.08
N ARG A 309 10.70 1.82 -19.09
CA ARG A 309 11.42 2.11 -20.33
C ARG A 309 10.48 1.88 -21.52
N PRO A 310 9.65 2.86 -21.88
CA PRO A 310 8.81 2.75 -23.07
C PRO A 310 9.68 2.46 -24.30
N SER A 311 9.17 1.65 -25.23
CA SER A 311 9.64 1.71 -26.61
C SER A 311 9.42 3.13 -27.13
N LEU A 312 10.27 3.66 -27.99
CA LEU A 312 10.20 5.08 -28.36
C LEU A 312 9.05 5.33 -29.35
N ASP A 313 7.82 5.27 -28.85
CA ASP A 313 6.56 5.38 -29.57
C ASP A 313 5.45 5.92 -28.65
N SER A 314 4.43 6.52 -29.26
CA SER A 314 3.30 7.10 -28.50
C SER A 314 2.41 6.10 -27.76
N THR A 315 2.38 4.82 -28.14
CA THR A 315 1.48 3.81 -27.52
C THR A 315 2.03 3.31 -26.19
N SER A 316 3.33 3.03 -26.11
CA SER A 316 3.97 2.62 -24.86
C SER A 316 4.01 3.77 -23.84
N LEU A 317 4.16 5.03 -24.30
CA LEU A 317 4.00 6.21 -23.44
C LEU A 317 2.59 6.30 -22.83
N SER A 318 1.54 6.05 -23.61
CA SER A 318 0.17 5.98 -23.09
C SER A 318 0.02 4.88 -22.04
N GLN A 319 0.59 3.69 -22.26
CA GLN A 319 0.57 2.59 -21.29
C GLN A 319 1.21 2.97 -19.94
N VAL A 320 2.31 3.74 -19.96
CA VAL A 320 2.95 4.28 -18.74
C VAL A 320 2.07 5.33 -18.04
N MET A 321 1.29 6.12 -18.79
CA MET A 321 0.32 7.04 -18.17
C MET A 321 -0.81 6.25 -17.49
N SER A 322 -1.41 5.26 -18.18
CA SER A 322 -2.49 4.43 -17.64
C SER A 322 -2.06 3.63 -16.40
N SER A 323 -0.84 3.09 -16.38
CA SER A 323 -0.31 2.38 -15.20
C SER A 323 -0.11 3.33 -14.01
N SER A 324 0.41 4.54 -14.24
CA SER A 324 0.55 5.53 -13.16
C SER A 324 -0.78 6.06 -12.64
N VAL A 325 -1.81 6.22 -13.48
CA VAL A 325 -3.17 6.55 -13.04
C VAL A 325 -3.73 5.43 -12.18
N THR A 326 -3.49 4.16 -12.56
CA THR A 326 -3.90 2.98 -11.79
C THR A 326 -3.23 2.93 -10.41
N SER A 327 -1.92 3.15 -10.32
CA SER A 327 -1.21 3.23 -9.02
C SER A 327 -1.69 4.40 -8.14
N SER A 328 -1.98 5.55 -8.74
CA SER A 328 -2.58 6.69 -8.03
C SER A 328 -3.95 6.35 -7.46
N LEU A 329 -4.82 5.69 -8.25
CA LEU A 329 -6.13 5.24 -7.78
C LEU A 329 -6.03 4.20 -6.66
N ALA A 330 -5.17 3.20 -6.79
CA ALA A 330 -4.94 2.21 -5.72
C ALA A 330 -4.49 2.88 -4.41
N THR A 331 -3.65 3.91 -4.51
CA THR A 331 -3.21 4.72 -3.35
C THR A 331 -4.35 5.53 -2.75
N LYS A 332 -5.24 6.12 -3.57
CA LYS A 332 -6.47 6.78 -3.10
C LYS A 332 -7.37 5.80 -2.35
N THR A 333 -7.58 4.59 -2.90
CA THR A 333 -8.39 3.55 -2.26
C THR A 333 -7.79 3.08 -0.94
N GLU A 334 -6.46 2.89 -0.84
CA GLU A 334 -5.78 2.62 0.45
C GLU A 334 -5.95 3.74 1.48
N MET A 335 -6.20 4.97 1.05
CA MET A 335 -6.42 6.13 1.91
C MET A 335 -7.89 6.39 2.24
N SER A 336 -8.84 5.68 1.62
CA SER A 336 -10.28 5.84 1.90
C SER A 336 -10.77 4.90 3.00
N SER A 337 -11.76 5.35 3.76
CA SER A 337 -12.46 4.50 4.72
C SER A 337 -13.44 3.56 4.02
N LEU A 338 -13.22 2.25 4.15
CA LEU A 338 -14.16 1.19 3.70
C LEU A 338 -15.58 1.27 4.33
N GLU A 339 -15.82 2.17 5.28
CA GLU A 339 -17.14 2.34 5.93
C GLU A 339 -17.93 3.54 5.42
N THR A 340 -17.26 4.53 4.83
CA THR A 340 -17.88 5.82 4.47
C THR A 340 -17.45 6.34 3.10
N GLY A 341 -16.54 5.64 2.41
CA GLY A 341 -15.86 6.11 1.20
C GLY A 341 -14.91 7.31 1.42
N ALA A 342 -15.02 8.00 2.55
CA ALA A 342 -14.33 9.24 2.82
C ALA A 342 -12.82 9.06 2.98
N THR A 343 -12.05 9.99 2.42
CA THR A 343 -10.59 10.04 2.53
C THR A 343 -10.17 10.24 3.99
N ARG A 344 -9.21 9.42 4.44
CA ARG A 344 -8.61 9.45 5.77
C ARG A 344 -7.26 10.17 5.71
N MET A 345 -6.89 10.80 6.82
CA MET A 345 -5.70 11.62 6.94
C MET A 345 -4.51 10.76 7.40
N VAL A 346 -3.58 10.47 6.49
CA VAL A 346 -2.38 9.68 6.82
C VAL A 346 -1.38 10.53 7.62
N ARG A 347 -0.76 9.92 8.63
CA ARG A 347 0.30 10.53 9.44
C ARG A 347 1.47 11.04 8.60
N THR A 348 1.72 12.34 8.74
CA THR A 348 2.88 13.07 8.19
C THR A 348 3.95 13.37 9.25
N ASP A 349 3.68 13.04 10.51
CA ASP A 349 4.58 13.23 11.66
C ASP A 349 5.62 12.10 11.84
N VAL A 350 5.65 11.12 10.92
CA VAL A 350 6.47 9.90 11.03
C VAL A 350 7.31 9.68 9.77
N GLU A 351 8.63 9.70 9.94
CA GLU A 351 9.58 9.23 8.94
C GLU A 351 9.67 7.70 8.90
N ARG A 352 10.07 7.14 7.74
CA ARG A 352 10.28 5.71 7.58
C ARG A 352 11.78 5.37 7.72
N GLU A 353 12.09 4.35 8.50
CA GLU A 353 13.44 3.77 8.56
C GLU A 353 13.67 2.93 7.29
N ARG A 354 14.83 3.10 6.65
CA ARG A 354 15.23 2.34 5.45
C ARG A 354 15.15 0.84 5.70
N ALA A 355 14.51 0.09 4.80
CA ALA A 355 14.48 -1.37 4.88
C ALA A 355 15.91 -1.95 4.91
N ASN A 356 16.12 -2.91 5.82
CA ASN A 356 17.43 -3.50 6.15
C ASN A 356 18.43 -2.52 6.79
N ALA A 357 18.00 -1.38 7.35
CA ALA A 357 18.85 -0.59 8.23
C ALA A 357 19.36 -1.45 9.41
N PRO A 358 20.65 -1.33 9.79
CA PRO A 358 21.19 -2.05 10.93
C PRO A 358 20.44 -1.66 12.20
N ASP A 359 20.31 -2.60 13.14
CA ASP A 359 19.66 -2.29 14.41
C ASP A 359 20.58 -1.48 15.32
N ASP A 360 19.99 -0.55 16.07
CA ASP A 360 20.73 0.27 17.02
C ASP A 360 21.30 -0.60 18.16
N SER A 361 22.55 -0.37 18.57
CA SER A 361 23.17 -1.13 19.68
C SER A 361 22.75 -0.64 21.07
N ARG A 362 22.15 0.55 21.15
CA ARG A 362 21.68 1.24 22.36
C ARG A 362 20.70 2.35 21.96
N VAL A 363 19.98 2.91 22.93
CA VAL A 363 19.16 4.11 22.73
C VAL A 363 20.04 5.27 22.22
N ASN A 364 19.53 6.00 21.22
CA ASN A 364 20.08 7.27 20.73
C ASN A 364 18.93 8.28 20.52
N GLU A 365 19.23 9.44 19.93
CA GLU A 365 18.27 10.51 19.67
C GLU A 365 17.04 10.11 18.83
N ASN A 366 17.11 9.02 18.06
CA ASN A 366 15.99 8.49 17.27
C ASN A 366 15.00 7.65 18.09
N TRP A 367 15.16 7.56 19.41
CA TRP A 367 14.30 6.80 20.31
C TRP A 367 13.62 7.72 21.33
N SER A 368 12.33 7.50 21.57
CA SER A 368 11.57 8.07 22.69
C SER A 368 11.63 7.09 23.86
N VAL A 369 12.08 7.54 25.03
CA VAL A 369 12.36 6.67 26.19
C VAL A 369 11.38 6.98 27.31
N TYR A 370 10.78 5.94 27.88
CA TYR A 370 9.91 6.01 29.03
C TYR A 370 10.59 5.24 30.15
N GLN A 371 10.92 5.93 31.24
CA GLN A 371 11.60 5.35 32.39
C GLN A 371 10.69 5.44 33.62
N SER A 372 10.44 4.33 34.30
CA SER A 372 9.59 4.30 35.49
C SER A 372 10.15 5.06 36.70
N SER A 373 11.40 5.51 36.65
CA SER A 373 12.02 6.42 37.62
C SER A 373 11.99 7.90 37.20
N SER A 374 11.37 8.23 36.06
CA SER A 374 11.20 9.60 35.58
C SER A 374 9.83 10.14 35.98
N ASP A 375 9.81 11.31 36.62
CA ASP A 375 8.57 12.06 36.86
C ASP A 375 7.97 12.66 35.58
N GLU A 376 8.68 12.57 34.45
CA GLU A 376 8.33 13.25 33.19
C GLU A 376 7.83 12.28 32.10
N GLN A 377 8.48 11.13 31.91
CA GLN A 377 8.12 10.14 30.87
C GLN A 377 8.28 8.72 31.41
N TYR A 378 7.18 7.99 31.65
CA TYR A 378 7.21 6.67 32.29
C TYR A 378 6.14 5.69 31.79
N VAL A 379 6.29 4.41 32.13
CA VAL A 379 5.26 3.38 31.90
C VAL A 379 4.31 3.31 33.08
N GLN A 380 3.02 3.54 32.83
CA GLN A 380 1.98 3.62 33.83
C GLN A 380 1.35 2.23 34.11
N ASN A 381 1.00 1.48 33.06
CA ASN A 381 0.48 0.11 33.17
C ASN A 381 0.91 -0.72 31.94
N VAL A 382 0.86 -2.05 32.07
CA VAL A 382 0.95 -3.00 30.96
C VAL A 382 -0.27 -3.91 30.99
N TRP A 383 -0.90 -4.13 29.84
CA TRP A 383 -2.16 -4.86 29.70
C TRP A 383 -2.00 -6.07 28.76
N VAL A 384 -2.63 -7.18 29.11
CA VAL A 384 -2.68 -8.44 28.32
C VAL A 384 -4.13 -8.83 28.03
N TRP A 385 -4.35 -9.69 27.03
CA TRP A 385 -5.68 -10.24 26.76
C TRP A 385 -6.02 -11.39 27.71
N ASN A 386 -7.15 -11.27 28.43
CA ASN A 386 -7.72 -12.37 29.20
C ASN A 386 -8.84 -13.02 28.38
N SER A 387 -8.64 -14.28 28.00
CA SER A 387 -9.57 -15.02 27.14
C SER A 387 -10.85 -15.48 27.86
N GLU A 388 -10.81 -15.59 29.19
CA GLU A 388 -11.98 -15.96 30.00
C GLU A 388 -12.88 -14.74 30.22
N ALA A 389 -12.29 -13.62 30.63
CA ALA A 389 -12.99 -12.33 30.76
C ALA A 389 -13.38 -11.72 29.40
N LYS A 390 -12.71 -12.12 28.31
CA LYS A 390 -12.83 -11.53 26.96
C LYS A 390 -12.54 -10.03 26.92
N ASP A 391 -11.61 -9.61 27.76
CA ASP A 391 -11.19 -8.22 27.90
C ASP A 391 -9.73 -8.11 28.37
N PHE A 392 -9.25 -6.87 28.53
CA PHE A 392 -7.91 -6.63 29.05
C PHE A 392 -7.78 -7.01 30.54
N SER A 393 -6.59 -7.46 30.93
CA SER A 393 -6.19 -7.62 32.32
C SER A 393 -4.82 -6.96 32.52
N ARG A 394 -4.69 -6.18 33.60
CA ARG A 394 -3.42 -5.53 33.94
C ARG A 394 -2.42 -6.58 34.42
N LEU A 395 -1.20 -6.47 33.93
CA LEU A 395 -0.05 -7.20 34.43
C LEU A 395 0.41 -6.60 35.77
N ILE A 396 0.56 -7.43 36.81
CA ILE A 396 0.75 -6.97 38.19
C ILE A 396 2.10 -6.26 38.39
N ASP A 397 2.16 -5.50 39.48
CA ASP A 397 2.76 -4.19 39.68
C ASP A 397 3.20 -4.10 41.17
N PRO A 398 4.19 -3.26 41.54
CA PRO A 398 4.87 -3.27 42.85
C PRO A 398 4.03 -2.87 44.09
N ARG A 399 2.69 -2.85 44.01
CA ARG A 399 1.79 -2.50 45.14
C ARG A 399 1.17 -3.72 45.81
N CYS A 400 1.06 -3.66 47.14
CA CYS A 400 0.84 -4.85 47.96
C CYS A 400 -0.54 -5.55 47.79
N ASN A 401 -0.54 -6.81 47.37
CA ASN A 401 -1.62 -7.82 47.29
C ASN A 401 -2.53 -7.95 48.53
N THR A 402 -2.23 -7.29 49.66
CA THR A 402 -3.13 -7.17 50.80
C THR A 402 -3.23 -5.74 51.36
N CYS A 403 -2.15 -5.05 51.77
CA CYS A 403 -2.17 -3.62 52.20
C CYS A 403 -2.58 -2.61 51.11
N TYR A 404 -2.45 -2.88 49.81
CA TYR A 404 -2.99 -1.99 48.75
C TYR A 404 -4.50 -1.74 48.95
N LYS A 405 -5.19 -2.62 49.67
CA LYS A 405 -6.59 -2.49 50.06
C LYS A 405 -6.86 -1.47 51.18
N GLU A 406 -5.88 -1.12 52.02
CA GLU A 406 -6.08 -0.22 53.18
C GLU A 406 -5.47 1.17 53.01
N VAL A 407 -4.35 1.33 52.31
CA VAL A 407 -3.60 2.60 52.30
C VAL A 407 -4.03 3.56 51.18
N ALA A 408 -5.25 3.41 50.66
CA ALA A 408 -5.80 4.27 49.60
C ALA A 408 -6.51 5.55 50.11
N SER A 409 -6.64 5.75 51.43
CA SER A 409 -7.39 6.88 52.05
C SER A 409 -7.18 6.93 53.58
N ASN A 410 -6.97 8.05 54.28
CA ASN A 410 -6.62 9.44 53.88
C ASN A 410 -5.42 9.90 54.76
N GLU A 411 -4.47 10.73 54.31
CA GLU A 411 -4.52 11.54 53.08
C GLU A 411 -4.07 10.82 51.78
N LEU A 412 -3.90 9.50 51.71
CA LEU A 412 -2.86 8.69 52.36
C LEU A 412 -2.12 8.06 51.18
N ALA A 413 -0.82 8.33 51.00
CA ALA A 413 -0.05 7.73 49.90
C ALA A 413 0.53 6.39 50.36
N VAL A 414 0.34 5.32 49.57
CA VAL A 414 0.70 3.95 49.95
C VAL A 414 2.20 3.81 50.20
N SER A 415 2.58 3.32 51.39
CA SER A 415 3.96 2.89 51.63
C SER A 415 4.27 1.61 50.82
N GLU A 416 4.90 1.79 49.67
CA GLU A 416 5.37 0.72 48.78
C GLU A 416 6.43 -0.18 49.43
N SER A 417 7.03 0.27 50.52
CA SER A 417 8.41 -0.03 50.91
C SER A 417 8.60 -1.12 51.97
N LYS A 418 7.55 -1.83 52.38
CA LYS A 418 7.64 -2.93 53.37
C LYS A 418 6.71 -4.08 52.97
N GLY A 419 7.26 -5.21 52.47
CA GLY A 419 6.48 -6.29 51.83
C GLY A 419 7.20 -7.57 51.34
N ALA A 420 6.45 -8.55 50.81
CA ALA A 420 6.99 -9.86 50.34
C ALA A 420 6.18 -10.52 49.20
N ILE A 421 6.84 -10.97 48.12
CA ILE A 421 6.19 -11.63 46.95
C ILE A 421 5.95 -13.11 47.21
N CYS A 422 4.79 -13.64 46.82
CA CYS A 422 4.47 -15.04 47.06
C CYS A 422 5.33 -16.04 46.27
N GLU A 423 6.08 -16.84 47.02
CA GLU A 423 7.02 -17.90 46.58
C GLU A 423 6.47 -18.87 45.52
N SER A 424 5.18 -19.21 45.55
CA SER A 424 4.62 -20.25 44.67
C SER A 424 3.86 -19.68 43.46
N CYS A 425 3.36 -18.44 43.53
CA CYS A 425 2.62 -17.81 42.42
C CYS A 425 3.49 -16.94 41.51
N ASN A 426 4.50 -16.23 42.06
CA ASN A 426 5.33 -15.27 41.32
C ASN A 426 4.56 -14.11 40.62
N ALA A 427 3.32 -13.82 41.01
CA ALA A 427 2.52 -12.68 40.50
C ALA A 427 2.16 -11.64 41.57
N CYS A 428 2.30 -11.96 42.85
CA CYS A 428 1.65 -11.23 43.95
C CYS A 428 2.69 -10.74 44.99
N PHE A 429 3.01 -9.44 44.99
CA PHE A 429 3.78 -8.75 46.04
C PHE A 429 2.88 -8.40 47.24
N PHE A 430 3.16 -8.79 48.49
CA PHE A 430 2.41 -8.45 49.73
C PHE A 430 3.15 -7.36 50.54
N CYS A 431 2.68 -7.00 51.75
CA CYS A 431 3.25 -5.96 52.65
C CYS A 431 3.62 -6.56 54.01
N THR A 432 4.51 -5.93 54.76
CA THR A 432 5.01 -6.44 56.05
C THR A 432 3.88 -6.66 57.06
N ARG A 433 2.90 -5.76 57.18
CA ARG A 433 1.72 -5.98 58.06
C ARG A 433 0.95 -7.26 57.67
N CYS A 434 0.77 -7.51 56.38
CA CYS A 434 0.06 -8.70 55.90
C CYS A 434 0.91 -9.98 55.87
N CYS A 435 2.24 -9.86 55.85
CA CYS A 435 3.16 -10.96 56.09
C CYS A 435 3.15 -11.38 57.57
N VAL A 436 3.07 -10.41 58.49
CA VAL A 436 3.02 -10.64 59.95
C VAL A 436 1.71 -11.29 60.40
N VAL A 437 0.56 -10.91 59.82
CA VAL A 437 -0.75 -11.54 60.16
C VAL A 437 -1.09 -12.80 59.35
N GLY A 438 -0.10 -13.43 58.70
CA GLY A 438 -0.24 -14.77 58.09
C GLY A 438 -0.84 -14.87 56.68
N ASN A 439 -1.30 -13.76 56.08
CA ASN A 439 -1.95 -13.78 54.75
C ASN A 439 -1.02 -14.29 53.63
N TYR A 440 0.29 -14.16 53.82
CA TYR A 440 1.32 -14.66 52.91
C TYR A 440 1.32 -16.20 52.83
N GLN A 441 1.35 -16.86 53.98
CA GLN A 441 1.44 -18.31 54.10
C GLN A 441 0.16 -18.99 53.61
N THR A 442 -1.02 -18.40 53.85
CA THR A 442 -2.31 -18.89 53.34
C THR A 442 -2.34 -18.89 51.80
N HIS A 443 -1.73 -17.90 51.15
CA HIS A 443 -1.65 -17.86 49.69
C HIS A 443 -0.66 -18.87 49.12
N SER A 444 0.51 -19.08 49.74
CA SER A 444 1.55 -20.02 49.24
C SER A 444 1.07 -21.46 49.01
N ARG A 445 0.01 -21.87 49.73
CA ARG A 445 -0.61 -23.21 49.67
C ARG A 445 -1.95 -23.24 48.90
N SER A 446 -2.36 -22.10 48.34
CA SER A 446 -3.61 -21.99 47.58
C SER A 446 -3.43 -22.40 46.11
N ASN A 447 -4.48 -22.90 45.46
CA ASN A 447 -4.47 -23.19 44.01
C ASN A 447 -4.13 -21.95 43.16
N LEU A 448 -4.37 -20.73 43.68
CA LEU A 448 -3.97 -19.47 43.04
C LEU A 448 -2.45 -19.35 42.86
N CYS A 449 -1.65 -19.99 43.73
CA CYS A 449 -0.22 -20.12 43.50
C CYS A 449 0.10 -20.98 42.28
N THR A 450 -0.42 -22.21 42.29
CA THR A 450 -0.18 -23.21 41.25
C THR A 450 -0.66 -22.75 39.87
N ASN A 451 -1.68 -21.90 39.81
CA ASN A 451 -2.20 -21.32 38.57
C ASN A 451 -1.30 -20.22 37.99
N ASN A 452 -0.88 -19.22 38.77
CA ASN A 452 0.06 -18.20 38.27
C ASN A 452 1.41 -18.83 37.83
N LEU A 453 1.82 -19.91 38.50
CA LEU A 453 2.96 -20.75 38.10
C LEU A 453 2.76 -21.44 36.73
N ARG A 454 1.52 -21.82 36.38
CA ARG A 454 1.16 -22.41 35.07
C ARG A 454 1.07 -21.36 33.98
N ASP A 455 0.51 -20.20 34.29
CA ASP A 455 0.26 -19.15 33.29
C ASP A 455 1.58 -18.47 32.88
N ARG A 456 2.52 -18.30 33.83
CA ARG A 456 3.93 -17.99 33.56
C ARG A 456 4.57 -18.94 32.54
N ARG A 457 4.41 -20.25 32.76
CA ARG A 457 4.98 -21.31 31.92
C ARG A 457 4.32 -21.41 30.55
N SER A 458 3.14 -20.84 30.40
CA SER A 458 2.37 -20.80 29.15
C SER A 458 2.66 -19.54 28.32
N GLY A 459 3.63 -18.71 28.70
CA GLY A 459 3.99 -17.48 27.99
C GLY A 459 3.07 -16.29 28.31
N PHE A 460 2.52 -16.21 29.51
CA PHE A 460 2.07 -14.93 30.08
C PHE A 460 3.20 -14.34 30.95
N LEU A 461 3.25 -13.02 31.06
CA LEU A 461 4.16 -12.35 31.99
C LEU A 461 3.70 -12.60 33.43
N VAL A 462 4.61 -13.07 34.27
CA VAL A 462 4.43 -13.34 35.71
C VAL A 462 5.82 -13.13 36.35
N GLY A 463 5.91 -12.19 37.30
CA GLY A 463 7.17 -11.66 37.86
C GLY A 463 8.09 -12.71 38.49
N GLY A 464 9.15 -13.11 37.77
CA GLY A 464 10.07 -14.15 38.23
C GLY A 464 11.00 -13.71 39.38
N PRO A 465 11.39 -14.63 40.30
CA PRO A 465 12.12 -14.31 41.53
C PRO A 465 13.61 -13.97 41.36
N HIS A 466 14.11 -13.94 40.12
CA HIS A 466 15.47 -13.49 39.77
C HIS A 466 15.47 -12.31 38.76
N LEU A 467 14.28 -11.78 38.46
CA LEU A 467 14.13 -10.44 37.92
C LEU A 467 13.71 -9.53 39.08
N PRO A 468 14.18 -8.26 39.16
CA PRO A 468 13.66 -7.28 40.12
C PRO A 468 12.19 -6.94 39.84
N GLY A 469 11.29 -7.84 40.26
CA GLY A 469 9.87 -7.81 39.94
C GLY A 469 9.57 -7.93 38.44
N PRO A 470 8.33 -7.64 38.02
CA PRO A 470 8.10 -7.01 36.74
C PRO A 470 8.74 -5.61 36.85
N ARG A 471 10.03 -5.51 36.51
CA ARG A 471 10.78 -4.24 36.56
C ARG A 471 9.93 -3.18 35.90
N SER A 472 9.53 -2.18 36.69
CA SER A 472 9.43 -0.76 36.34
C SER A 472 9.89 -0.53 34.88
N TYR A 473 8.96 -0.68 33.93
CA TYR A 473 9.32 -1.03 32.55
C TYR A 473 9.97 0.15 31.84
N ASN A 474 11.29 0.27 31.95
CA ASN A 474 12.02 1.21 31.12
C ASN A 474 11.95 0.69 29.66
N VAL A 475 11.34 1.47 28.76
CA VAL A 475 11.11 1.09 27.37
C VAL A 475 11.51 2.22 26.43
N ALA A 476 11.93 1.85 25.23
CA ALA A 476 12.23 2.78 24.16
C ALA A 476 11.43 2.40 22.91
N VAL A 477 10.87 3.42 22.27
CA VAL A 477 10.13 3.32 21.00
C VAL A 477 10.90 4.13 19.96
N LYS A 478 11.31 3.51 18.86
CA LYS A 478 11.98 4.23 17.77
C LYS A 478 10.98 5.18 17.11
N LYS A 479 11.39 6.42 16.85
CA LYS A 479 10.57 7.49 16.26
C LYS A 479 10.22 7.21 14.79
N GLN A 480 11.13 6.56 14.08
CA GLN A 480 10.96 6.16 12.69
C GLN A 480 10.27 4.80 12.59
N ALA A 481 9.34 4.65 11.63
CA ALA A 481 8.65 3.40 11.36
C ALA A 481 9.49 2.51 10.42
N PHE A 482 9.82 1.28 10.82
CA PHE A 482 10.60 0.34 10.00
C PHE A 482 9.74 -0.52 9.08
N GLY A 483 8.41 -0.44 9.21
CA GLY A 483 7.44 -1.09 8.35
C GLY A 483 6.12 -0.33 8.28
N GLU A 484 5.47 -0.36 7.13
CA GLU A 484 4.19 0.28 6.89
C GLU A 484 3.27 -0.67 6.11
N GLY A 485 2.13 -1.02 6.71
CA GLY A 485 1.03 -1.73 6.05
C GLY A 485 -0.05 -0.75 5.58
N ALA A 486 -1.13 -1.27 5.00
CA ALA A 486 -2.25 -0.44 4.54
C ALA A 486 -2.84 0.42 5.69
N GLU A 487 -3.05 -0.18 6.86
CA GLU A 487 -3.70 0.44 8.02
C GLU A 487 -2.75 0.93 9.14
N ARG A 488 -1.50 0.43 9.19
CA ARG A 488 -0.67 0.52 10.41
C ARG A 488 0.81 0.77 10.12
N LEU A 489 1.44 1.52 11.02
CA LEU A 489 2.88 1.74 11.10
C LEU A 489 3.47 0.80 12.16
N ALA A 490 4.65 0.25 11.88
CA ALA A 490 5.41 -0.62 12.77
C ALA A 490 6.72 0.06 13.19
N PHE A 491 6.91 0.19 14.50
CA PHE A 491 8.06 0.85 15.13
C PHE A 491 8.87 -0.16 15.92
N LYS A 492 10.20 0.00 15.94
CA LYS A 492 11.05 -0.85 16.79
C LYS A 492 10.78 -0.49 18.26
N PHE A 493 10.52 -1.50 19.09
CA PHE A 493 10.32 -1.35 20.53
C PHE A 493 11.37 -2.18 21.26
N ARG A 494 11.95 -1.64 22.34
CA ARG A 494 12.98 -2.31 23.13
C ARG A 494 12.73 -2.07 24.62
N PHE A 495 13.01 -3.06 25.45
CA PHE A 495 13.20 -2.81 26.89
C PHE A 495 14.58 -2.18 27.09
N VAL A 496 14.71 -1.31 28.09
CA VAL A 496 15.91 -0.51 28.33
C VAL A 496 16.47 -0.83 29.71
N GLY A 497 17.68 -1.38 29.72
CA GLY A 497 18.46 -1.61 30.93
C GLY A 497 19.22 -0.36 31.39
N PRO A 498 20.05 -0.50 32.44
CA PRO A 498 20.99 0.53 32.86
C PRO A 498 21.89 1.00 31.70
N ASN A 499 22.36 2.25 31.78
CA ASN A 499 23.22 2.89 30.78
C ASN A 499 22.63 2.89 29.35
N SER A 500 21.30 2.96 29.24
CA SER A 500 20.57 3.10 27.96
C SER A 500 20.80 1.96 26.96
N ARG A 501 21.20 0.78 27.45
CA ARG A 501 21.36 -0.44 26.64
C ARG A 501 20.01 -1.15 26.48
N PHE A 502 19.85 -1.87 25.37
CA PHE A 502 18.66 -2.70 25.17
C PHE A 502 18.74 -4.00 25.96
N GLU A 503 17.64 -4.40 26.58
CA GLU A 503 17.46 -5.67 27.30
C GLU A 503 16.36 -6.51 26.62
N GLY A 504 16.47 -7.84 26.75
CA GLY A 504 15.44 -8.78 26.26
C GLY A 504 15.37 -8.92 24.73
N PRO A 505 14.32 -9.57 24.22
CA PRO A 505 14.10 -9.71 22.78
C PRO A 505 13.69 -8.37 22.15
N GLY A 506 13.94 -8.24 20.85
CA GLY A 506 13.34 -7.18 20.06
C GLY A 506 11.81 -7.29 20.05
N MET A 507 11.13 -6.16 20.17
CA MET A 507 9.67 -6.05 20.09
C MET A 507 9.29 -5.09 18.95
N VAL A 508 8.01 -5.09 18.58
CA VAL A 508 7.41 -4.23 17.55
C VAL A 508 6.21 -3.52 18.17
N ALA A 509 6.22 -2.19 18.19
CA ALA A 509 5.04 -1.40 18.48
C ALA A 509 4.26 -1.14 17.19
N LYS A 510 2.93 -1.20 17.24
CA LYS A 510 2.02 -0.95 16.11
C LYS A 510 1.06 0.18 16.45
N GLU A 511 1.01 1.21 15.62
CA GLU A 511 -0.02 2.27 15.68
C GLU A 511 -0.76 2.37 14.35
N SER A 512 -1.90 3.07 14.34
CA SER A 512 -2.57 3.40 13.09
C SER A 512 -1.71 4.32 12.22
N ARG A 513 -1.82 4.11 10.91
CA ARG A 513 -1.31 4.99 9.86
C ARG A 513 -2.13 6.29 9.75
N PHE A 514 -3.36 6.31 10.28
CA PHE A 514 -4.32 7.39 10.13
C PHE A 514 -4.46 8.22 11.41
N VAL A 515 -4.57 9.54 11.25
CA VAL A 515 -4.60 10.50 12.36
C VAL A 515 -5.93 10.41 13.12
N GLU A 516 -7.04 10.17 12.43
CA GLU A 516 -8.38 10.06 13.04
C GLU A 516 -8.46 8.93 14.08
N ASP A 517 -7.76 7.81 13.84
CA ASP A 517 -7.70 6.68 14.77
C ASP A 517 -6.91 7.01 16.05
N LEU A 518 -6.00 8.01 15.97
CA LEU A 518 -5.19 8.48 17.10
C LEU A 518 -5.81 9.69 17.81
N MET A 519 -6.65 10.48 17.13
CA MET A 519 -7.44 11.57 17.71
C MET A 519 -8.58 11.03 18.57
N SER A 520 -8.19 10.48 19.72
CA SER A 520 -9.09 10.02 20.76
C SER A 520 -9.93 11.17 21.34
N THR A 521 -11.16 10.84 21.74
CA THR A 521 -11.87 11.51 22.83
C THR A 521 -10.95 11.62 24.07
N ARG A 522 -11.28 12.47 25.05
CA ARG A 522 -10.48 12.61 26.30
C ARG A 522 -10.28 11.31 27.10
N ASP A 523 -11.00 10.24 26.76
CA ASP A 523 -10.93 8.93 27.38
C ASP A 523 -10.52 7.85 26.34
N TYR A 524 -9.51 7.06 26.67
CA TYR A 524 -9.06 5.94 25.85
C TYR A 524 -10.16 4.88 25.62
N LEU A 525 -11.00 4.57 26.62
CA LEU A 525 -11.97 3.47 26.52
C LEU A 525 -13.04 3.69 25.44
N THR A 526 -13.36 4.95 25.14
CA THR A 526 -14.28 5.36 24.06
C THR A 526 -13.60 5.56 22.69
N SER A 527 -12.27 5.39 22.60
CA SER A 527 -11.49 5.72 21.40
C SER A 527 -11.49 4.65 20.32
N HIS A 528 -11.31 5.08 19.06
CA HIS A 528 -11.04 4.17 17.93
C HIS A 528 -9.80 3.29 18.18
N ARG A 529 -8.75 3.85 18.80
CA ARG A 529 -7.55 3.13 19.23
C ARG A 529 -7.88 1.95 20.16
N HIS A 530 -8.71 2.16 21.18
CA HIS A 530 -9.16 1.08 22.07
C HIS A 530 -10.02 0.05 21.35
N ALA A 531 -10.97 0.48 20.51
CA ALA A 531 -11.79 -0.44 19.72
C ALA A 531 -10.92 -1.35 18.82
N TYR A 532 -9.92 -0.78 18.15
CA TYR A 532 -8.92 -1.52 17.39
C TYR A 532 -8.09 -2.46 18.28
N HIS A 533 -7.48 -1.98 19.36
CA HIS A 533 -6.70 -2.81 20.29
C HIS A 533 -7.50 -4.01 20.82
N ARG A 534 -8.76 -3.78 21.21
CA ARG A 534 -9.66 -4.80 21.77
C ARG A 534 -10.05 -5.83 20.72
N SER A 535 -10.29 -5.40 19.48
CA SER A 535 -10.52 -6.29 18.34
C SER A 535 -9.27 -7.13 18.04
N PHE A 536 -8.12 -6.47 17.90
CA PHE A 536 -6.85 -7.10 17.59
C PHE A 536 -6.47 -8.21 18.58
N MET A 537 -6.44 -7.86 19.87
CA MET A 537 -6.08 -8.76 20.97
C MET A 537 -7.04 -9.97 21.04
N ARG A 538 -8.35 -9.75 20.78
CA ARG A 538 -9.35 -10.82 20.66
C ARG A 538 -9.11 -11.74 19.47
N THR A 539 -8.88 -11.18 18.29
CA THR A 539 -8.65 -11.93 17.05
C THR A 539 -7.41 -12.82 17.17
N GLN A 540 -6.30 -12.23 17.64
CA GLN A 540 -5.04 -12.93 17.89
C GLN A 540 -5.19 -14.09 18.91
N ALA A 541 -5.84 -13.84 20.05
CA ALA A 541 -6.08 -14.86 21.07
C ALA A 541 -7.01 -15.99 20.58
N THR A 542 -8.02 -15.65 19.77
CA THR A 542 -8.94 -16.63 19.18
C THR A 542 -8.21 -17.54 18.19
N ALA A 543 -7.37 -16.97 17.32
CA ALA A 543 -6.51 -17.71 16.40
C ALA A 543 -5.50 -18.60 17.13
N SER A 544 -4.86 -18.09 18.19
CA SER A 544 -3.95 -18.85 19.07
C SER A 544 -4.63 -20.08 19.67
N ARG A 545 -5.88 -19.96 20.16
CA ARG A 545 -6.65 -21.09 20.68
C ARG A 545 -6.94 -22.16 19.62
N PHE A 546 -7.27 -21.75 18.39
CA PHE A 546 -7.41 -22.70 17.29
C PHE A 546 -6.08 -23.39 16.96
N ALA A 547 -4.97 -22.65 16.94
CA ALA A 547 -3.64 -23.20 16.65
C ALA A 547 -3.21 -24.26 17.68
N ILE A 548 -3.50 -24.04 18.98
CA ILE A 548 -3.29 -25.04 20.03
C ILE A 548 -4.08 -26.33 19.73
N THR A 549 -5.38 -26.21 19.40
CA THR A 549 -6.21 -27.39 19.10
C THR A 549 -5.85 -28.08 17.78
N PHE A 550 -5.34 -27.34 16.80
CA PHE A 550 -4.82 -27.88 15.54
C PHE A 550 -3.51 -28.63 15.77
N ASN A 551 -2.54 -28.04 16.49
CA ASN A 551 -1.26 -28.68 16.79
C ASN A 551 -1.44 -30.00 17.55
N ALA A 552 -2.40 -30.06 18.50
CA ALA A 552 -2.76 -31.30 19.17
C ALA A 552 -3.35 -32.32 18.18
N ALA A 553 -4.39 -31.93 17.42
CA ALA A 553 -5.03 -32.82 16.45
C ALA A 553 -4.09 -33.32 15.35
N VAL A 554 -3.09 -32.53 14.93
CA VAL A 554 -2.02 -32.95 14.00
C VAL A 554 -1.06 -33.94 14.66
N GLN A 555 -0.75 -33.76 15.94
CA GLN A 555 0.13 -34.66 16.69
C GLN A 555 -0.50 -36.03 16.95
N ASP A 556 -1.83 -36.08 17.03
CA ASP A 556 -2.62 -37.32 17.16
C ASP A 556 -2.79 -38.07 15.80
N LEU A 557 -2.21 -37.57 14.70
CA LEU A 557 -2.20 -38.27 13.40
C LEU A 557 -1.01 -39.24 13.32
N ASP A 558 -1.23 -40.50 13.71
CA ASP A 558 -0.24 -41.60 13.69
C ASP A 558 0.53 -41.77 12.36
N ARG A 559 -0.01 -41.25 11.26
CA ARG A 559 0.58 -41.35 9.92
C ARG A 559 1.70 -40.32 9.66
N ILE A 560 1.88 -39.26 10.46
CA ILE A 560 2.90 -38.22 10.21
C ILE A 560 4.08 -38.35 11.19
N PRO A 561 5.34 -38.57 10.72
CA PRO A 561 6.52 -38.52 11.56
C PRO A 561 6.66 -37.18 12.30
N LEU A 562 7.00 -37.20 13.59
CA LEU A 562 7.09 -36.01 14.44
C LEU A 562 8.00 -34.90 13.86
N GLN A 563 9.06 -35.27 13.13
CA GLN A 563 10.00 -34.35 12.49
C GLN A 563 9.43 -33.67 11.23
N LYS A 564 8.35 -34.22 10.64
CA LYS A 564 7.62 -33.66 9.50
C LYS A 564 6.47 -32.74 9.92
N ILE A 565 6.03 -32.81 11.18
CA ILE A 565 4.96 -31.95 11.71
C ILE A 565 5.45 -30.50 11.80
N VAL A 566 4.75 -29.59 11.14
CA VAL A 566 4.96 -28.14 11.29
C VAL A 566 3.89 -27.59 12.22
N ARG A 567 4.31 -27.01 13.34
CA ARG A 567 3.40 -26.38 14.32
C ARG A 567 3.04 -24.96 13.89
N ILE A 568 1.92 -24.46 14.39
CA ILE A 568 1.47 -23.07 14.20
C ILE A 568 1.38 -22.41 15.57
N GLU A 569 1.95 -21.22 15.70
CA GLU A 569 1.91 -20.41 16.92
C GLU A 569 1.61 -18.95 16.57
N PHE A 570 0.67 -18.32 17.28
CA PHE A 570 0.38 -16.90 17.13
C PHE A 570 1.06 -16.09 18.24
N LEU A 571 1.70 -14.99 17.85
CA LEU A 571 2.34 -14.05 18.77
C LEU A 571 1.37 -13.56 19.85
N LYS A 572 1.93 -13.23 21.00
CA LYS A 572 1.20 -12.68 22.14
C LYS A 572 1.41 -11.16 22.25
N PRO A 573 0.41 -10.35 21.87
CA PRO A 573 0.47 -8.91 22.02
C PRO A 573 0.20 -8.43 23.45
N PHE A 574 0.69 -7.22 23.72
CA PHE A 574 0.57 -6.45 24.95
C PHE A 574 0.07 -5.04 24.59
N ILE A 575 -0.50 -4.31 25.54
CA ILE A 575 -0.70 -2.87 25.41
C ILE A 575 0.08 -2.17 26.52
N PHE A 576 1.02 -1.31 26.15
CA PHE A 576 1.75 -0.44 27.06
C PHE A 576 1.02 0.89 27.17
N GLU A 577 0.75 1.32 28.40
CA GLU A 577 0.23 2.65 28.71
C GLU A 577 1.41 3.52 29.16
N LEU A 578 1.75 4.49 28.33
CA LEU A 578 2.93 5.36 28.45
C LEU A 578 2.47 6.78 28.75
N GLU A 579 2.99 7.39 29.82
CA GLU A 579 2.69 8.77 30.19
C GLU A 579 3.86 9.67 29.78
N ASP A 580 3.56 10.78 29.09
CA ASP A 580 4.49 11.89 28.80
C ASP A 580 3.90 13.17 29.41
N ARG A 581 4.35 13.50 30.63
CA ARG A 581 3.88 14.68 31.38
C ARG A 581 4.36 16.00 30.76
N LYS A 582 5.47 16.01 30.01
CA LYS A 582 5.91 17.23 29.29
C LYS A 582 4.90 17.64 28.23
N LYS A 583 4.27 16.66 27.59
CA LYS A 583 3.25 16.89 26.56
C LYS A 583 1.82 16.81 27.09
N GLY A 584 1.63 16.30 28.31
CA GLY A 584 0.31 16.04 28.90
C GLY A 584 -0.45 14.93 28.16
N THR A 585 0.27 13.93 27.64
CA THR A 585 -0.30 12.88 26.77
C THR A 585 -0.08 11.47 27.32
N ASN A 586 -1.15 10.69 27.41
CA ASN A 586 -1.07 9.24 27.66
C ASN A 586 -1.22 8.46 26.34
N ILE A 587 -0.20 7.70 25.99
CA ILE A 587 -0.08 6.95 24.75
C ILE A 587 -0.28 5.47 25.04
N HIS A 588 -1.29 4.87 24.42
CA HIS A 588 -1.51 3.42 24.47
C HIS A 588 -0.88 2.79 23.22
N LEU A 589 0.14 1.96 23.38
CA LEU A 589 0.82 1.27 22.29
C LEU A 589 0.56 -0.23 22.33
N LEU A 590 0.03 -0.78 21.23
CA LEU A 590 0.00 -2.21 20.97
C LEU A 590 1.43 -2.68 20.65
N VAL A 591 1.94 -3.67 21.39
CA VAL A 591 3.31 -4.18 21.26
C VAL A 591 3.30 -5.71 21.15
N GLU A 592 4.06 -6.28 20.22
CA GLU A 592 4.24 -7.72 20.06
C GLU A 592 5.73 -8.09 19.95
N PRO A 593 6.12 -9.36 20.16
CA PRO A 593 7.49 -9.81 19.90
C PRO A 593 7.89 -9.63 18.42
N MET A 594 9.13 -9.23 18.16
CA MET A 594 9.65 -9.13 16.79
C MET A 594 9.87 -10.53 16.22
N ILE A 595 9.25 -10.81 15.06
CA ILE A 595 9.46 -12.07 14.34
C ILE A 595 10.85 -12.07 13.69
N PRO A 596 11.74 -13.02 14.02
CA PRO A 596 13.05 -13.10 13.38
C PRO A 596 12.97 -13.75 11.99
N GLY A 597 13.83 -13.30 11.08
CA GLY A 597 13.93 -13.84 9.72
C GLY A 597 12.98 -13.20 8.71
N THR A 598 12.73 -13.89 7.59
CA THR A 598 11.94 -13.35 6.48
C THR A 598 10.44 -13.42 6.77
N TYR A 599 9.84 -12.28 7.09
CA TYR A 599 8.38 -12.12 7.17
C TYR A 599 7.72 -12.38 5.80
N LYS A 600 6.65 -13.17 5.78
CA LYS A 600 5.87 -13.53 4.59
C LYS A 600 4.39 -13.54 4.92
N LYS A 601 3.58 -13.12 3.94
CA LYS A 601 2.14 -13.37 3.91
C LYS A 601 1.92 -14.67 3.12
N PHE A 602 1.28 -15.66 3.74
CA PHE A 602 1.09 -16.99 3.16
C PHE A 602 -0.31 -17.15 2.52
N THR A 603 -1.33 -16.61 3.18
CA THR A 603 -2.68 -16.46 2.63
C THR A 603 -3.16 -15.02 2.84
N ASP A 604 -4.17 -14.60 2.08
CA ASP A 604 -4.91 -13.37 2.37
C ASP A 604 -6.22 -13.66 3.12
N ASN A 605 -7.13 -12.67 3.17
CA ASN A 605 -8.47 -12.77 3.71
C ASN A 605 -9.57 -12.91 2.64
N PHE A 606 -9.23 -13.04 1.35
CA PHE A 606 -10.19 -13.14 0.23
C PHE A 606 -9.94 -14.33 -0.72
N GLY A 607 -9.13 -15.31 -0.30
CA GLY A 607 -8.97 -16.59 -0.97
C GLY A 607 -7.81 -16.68 -1.97
N ALA A 608 -6.94 -15.67 -2.11
CA ALA A 608 -5.79 -15.78 -3.01
C ALA A 608 -4.78 -16.83 -2.49
N LYS A 609 -4.46 -17.80 -3.34
CA LYS A 609 -3.64 -18.96 -2.97
C LYS A 609 -2.14 -18.71 -2.91
N ASN A 610 -1.64 -17.71 -3.62
CA ASN A 610 -0.21 -17.45 -3.80
C ASN A 610 0.08 -15.95 -3.62
N CYS A 611 0.38 -15.51 -2.40
CA CYS A 611 1.05 -14.21 -2.22
C CYS A 611 2.55 -14.29 -2.61
N ILE A 612 3.08 -15.50 -2.84
CA ILE A 612 4.46 -15.76 -3.27
C ILE A 612 4.56 -15.65 -4.80
N LYS A 613 4.40 -14.43 -5.30
CA LYS A 613 4.84 -13.87 -6.61
C LYS A 613 4.04 -12.57 -6.86
N ARG A 614 4.37 -11.52 -6.13
CA ARG A 614 4.10 -10.14 -6.58
C ARG A 614 5.36 -9.56 -7.24
N ASP A 615 5.79 -10.23 -8.29
CA ASP A 615 6.47 -9.51 -9.37
C ASP A 615 5.38 -8.72 -10.09
N PHE A 616 5.29 -7.43 -9.77
CA PHE A 616 4.26 -6.50 -10.25
C PHE A 616 4.26 -6.27 -11.78
N SER A 617 5.06 -7.01 -12.54
CA SER A 617 5.26 -6.84 -13.98
C SER A 617 4.22 -7.54 -14.87
N GLU A 618 3.52 -8.57 -14.39
CA GLU A 618 2.65 -9.41 -15.25
C GLU A 618 1.16 -9.06 -15.23
N GLU A 619 0.70 -8.17 -14.33
CA GLU A 619 -0.71 -7.73 -14.29
C GLU A 619 -0.98 -6.41 -15.04
N ASN A 620 0.01 -5.85 -15.75
CA ASN A 620 -0.12 -4.63 -16.57
C ASN A 620 -0.85 -4.85 -17.91
N LYS A 621 -1.98 -5.58 -17.92
CA LYS A 621 -3.04 -5.37 -18.92
C LYS A 621 -4.01 -4.38 -18.32
N GLY A 622 -4.00 -3.16 -18.86
CA GLY A 622 -4.62 -1.98 -18.24
C GLY A 622 -6.03 -2.22 -17.73
N ILE A 623 -6.29 -1.74 -16.51
CA ILE A 623 -7.65 -1.64 -15.97
C ILE A 623 -8.42 -0.67 -16.87
N ASP A 624 -9.59 -1.09 -17.33
CA ASP A 624 -10.52 -0.23 -18.05
C ASP A 624 -10.88 0.99 -17.17
N LEU A 625 -10.68 2.21 -17.69
CA LEU A 625 -11.01 3.44 -16.96
C LEU A 625 -12.48 3.48 -16.52
N PHE A 626 -13.37 2.72 -17.17
CA PHE A 626 -14.76 2.56 -16.75
C PHE A 626 -14.89 1.84 -15.39
N VAL A 627 -14.05 0.84 -15.13
CA VAL A 627 -13.95 0.15 -13.82
C VAL A 627 -13.35 1.08 -12.77
N ALA A 628 -12.37 1.90 -13.14
CA ALA A 628 -11.80 2.93 -12.28
C ALA A 628 -12.82 4.01 -11.87
N ALA A 629 -13.75 4.38 -12.75
CA ALA A 629 -14.85 5.31 -12.43
C ALA A 629 -15.91 4.67 -11.51
N ALA A 630 -16.25 3.40 -11.73
CA ALA A 630 -17.15 2.64 -10.87
C ALA A 630 -16.58 2.46 -9.45
N LEU A 631 -15.28 2.18 -9.32
CA LEU A 631 -14.50 2.12 -8.07
C LEU A 631 -14.61 3.38 -7.19
N LEU A 632 -15.00 4.52 -7.77
CA LEU A 632 -15.16 5.80 -7.08
C LEU A 632 -16.62 6.17 -6.75
N GLY A 633 -17.57 5.25 -6.96
CA GLY A 633 -18.99 5.43 -6.59
C GLY A 633 -19.73 6.52 -7.40
N ARG A 634 -19.22 6.90 -8.58
CA ARG A 634 -19.78 7.99 -9.40
C ARG A 634 -20.78 7.44 -10.42
N GLN A 635 -22.08 7.59 -10.14
CA GLN A 635 -23.14 7.19 -11.05
C GLN A 635 -23.05 7.93 -12.40
N TYR A 636 -23.00 7.17 -13.48
CA TYR A 636 -23.00 7.69 -14.85
C TYR A 636 -24.44 7.90 -15.34
N LYS A 637 -24.88 9.15 -15.50
CA LYS A 637 -26.14 9.45 -16.22
C LYS A 637 -25.89 9.36 -17.73
N VAL A 638 -26.15 8.18 -18.31
CA VAL A 638 -26.13 8.00 -19.77
C VAL A 638 -27.23 8.87 -20.38
N ALA A 639 -26.84 9.88 -21.18
CA ALA A 639 -27.78 10.55 -22.06
C ALA A 639 -28.28 9.55 -23.11
N THR A 640 -29.58 9.26 -23.11
CA THR A 640 -30.18 8.18 -23.89
C THR A 640 -30.19 8.47 -25.39
N HIS A 641 -29.32 7.81 -26.15
CA HIS A 641 -29.55 7.55 -27.57
C HIS A 641 -29.48 6.05 -27.87
N SER A 642 -30.56 5.57 -28.48
CA SER A 642 -30.83 4.16 -28.70
C SER A 642 -30.00 3.60 -29.85
N GLN A 643 -29.26 2.52 -29.58
CA GLN A 643 -29.15 1.40 -30.52
C GLN A 643 -28.62 0.14 -29.80
N LYS A 644 -29.28 -1.00 -30.06
CA LYS A 644 -28.96 -2.29 -29.45
C LYS A 644 -27.76 -2.95 -30.15
N ALA A 645 -26.64 -3.08 -29.44
CA ALA A 645 -25.60 -4.06 -29.76
C ALA A 645 -24.95 -4.57 -28.45
N LYS A 646 -25.00 -5.88 -28.20
CA LYS A 646 -24.29 -6.53 -27.09
C LYS A 646 -22.95 -7.09 -27.59
N PRO A 647 -21.78 -6.59 -27.16
CA PRO A 647 -20.53 -7.33 -27.29
C PRO A 647 -20.44 -8.40 -26.19
N ARG A 648 -19.88 -9.57 -26.50
CA ARG A 648 -19.49 -10.57 -25.50
C ARG A 648 -18.12 -10.22 -24.94
N VAL A 649 -18.00 -10.12 -23.62
CA VAL A 649 -16.70 -10.00 -22.93
C VAL A 649 -16.16 -11.40 -22.60
N PRO A 650 -14.91 -11.75 -22.93
CA PRO A 650 -14.29 -13.00 -22.50
C PRO A 650 -13.77 -12.88 -21.05
N ALA A 651 -13.88 -13.97 -20.27
CA ALA A 651 -13.40 -14.00 -18.90
C ALA A 651 -11.86 -13.99 -18.82
N GLY A 652 -11.29 -13.15 -17.95
CA GLY A 652 -9.86 -13.18 -17.64
C GLY A 652 -9.40 -12.15 -16.60
N GLY A 653 -8.77 -12.64 -15.52
CA GLY A 653 -7.79 -11.91 -14.71
C GLY A 653 -8.25 -10.63 -13.98
N GLY A 654 -9.04 -10.77 -12.92
CA GLY A 654 -9.36 -9.66 -12.02
C GLY A 654 -8.24 -9.36 -11.01
N LEU A 655 -7.62 -8.20 -11.14
CA LEU A 655 -6.67 -7.61 -10.18
C LEU A 655 -7.35 -7.31 -8.83
N GLY A 656 -6.69 -7.66 -7.72
CA GLY A 656 -7.22 -7.50 -6.36
C GLY A 656 -7.21 -6.06 -5.83
N ALA A 657 -8.19 -5.25 -6.24
CA ALA A 657 -8.67 -4.08 -5.50
C ALA A 657 -10.05 -4.41 -4.90
N ILE A 658 -10.25 -4.15 -3.61
CA ILE A 658 -11.47 -4.55 -2.90
C ILE A 658 -12.61 -3.60 -3.29
N LEU A 659 -13.48 -4.06 -4.20
CA LEU A 659 -14.87 -3.62 -4.25
C LEU A 659 -15.70 -4.46 -3.29
N GLU A 660 -16.28 -3.80 -2.29
CA GLU A 660 -17.46 -4.31 -1.61
C GLU A 660 -18.64 -3.54 -2.21
N GLU A 661 -19.32 -4.15 -3.18
CA GLU A 661 -20.65 -3.65 -3.57
C GLU A 661 -21.63 -3.97 -2.45
N ASP A 662 -22.46 -3.00 -2.08
CA ASP A 662 -23.50 -3.15 -1.07
C ASP A 662 -24.58 -4.11 -1.56
N SER A 663 -24.74 -5.24 -0.88
CA SER A 663 -25.93 -6.09 -1.01
C SER A 663 -26.98 -5.66 0.02
N GLU A 664 -27.84 -4.72 -0.35
CA GLU A 664 -29.23 -4.75 0.10
C GLU A 664 -29.97 -5.89 -0.66
N GLU A 665 -31.09 -6.34 -0.11
CA GLU A 665 -31.97 -7.40 -0.66
C GLU A 665 -31.40 -8.85 -0.65
N ASP A 666 -31.56 -9.53 0.50
CA ASP A 666 -31.81 -10.99 0.56
C ASP A 666 -33.28 -11.17 1.01
N ASP A 667 -34.22 -11.07 0.06
CA ASP A 667 -35.64 -11.38 0.27
C ASP A 667 -35.94 -12.77 -0.31
N ASP A 668 -35.79 -13.81 0.52
CA ASP A 668 -36.19 -15.18 0.21
C ASP A 668 -37.53 -15.47 0.89
N SER A 669 -38.61 -15.35 0.12
CA SER A 669 -39.96 -15.75 0.51
C SER A 669 -40.07 -17.25 0.76
N GLU A 670 -40.93 -17.64 1.69
CA GLU A 670 -41.25 -19.04 1.96
C GLU A 670 -42.11 -19.62 0.82
N ASP A 671 -41.55 -20.49 -0.01
CA ASP A 671 -42.34 -21.37 -0.87
C ASP A 671 -42.44 -22.77 -0.26
N ASP A 672 -43.68 -23.12 0.08
CA ASP A 672 -44.13 -24.46 0.42
C ASP A 672 -44.22 -25.29 -0.86
N ASP A 673 -43.56 -26.46 -0.91
CA ASP A 673 -43.98 -27.48 -1.86
C ASP A 673 -43.82 -28.89 -1.28
N SER A 674 -44.97 -29.55 -1.14
CA SER A 674 -45.10 -30.89 -0.65
C SER A 674 -44.97 -31.89 -1.79
N HIS A 675 -44.01 -32.83 -1.77
CA HIS A 675 -44.23 -34.11 -2.45
C HIS A 675 -43.48 -35.30 -1.85
N LYS A 676 -44.09 -36.48 -2.03
CA LYS A 676 -43.77 -37.73 -1.33
C LYS A 676 -42.59 -38.49 -1.94
N CYS A 677 -41.80 -39.04 -1.01
CA CYS A 677 -41.08 -40.32 -1.04
C CYS A 677 -41.40 -41.27 -2.22
N TYR A 678 -40.35 -41.67 -2.94
CA TYR A 678 -40.04 -43.08 -3.18
C TYR A 678 -38.52 -43.27 -3.13
N GLY A 679 -38.07 -44.31 -2.42
CA GLY A 679 -36.70 -44.78 -2.46
C GLY A 679 -36.70 -46.28 -2.66
N GLU A 680 -36.21 -46.73 -3.81
CA GLU A 680 -35.78 -48.11 -4.00
C GLU A 680 -34.25 -48.15 -3.95
N GLU A 681 -33.73 -49.17 -3.28
CA GLU A 681 -32.29 -49.38 -3.13
C GLU A 681 -31.69 -49.82 -4.46
N SER A 682 -30.66 -49.12 -4.94
CA SER A 682 -29.71 -49.70 -5.89
C SER A 682 -28.28 -49.43 -5.44
N SER A 683 -27.64 -50.51 -5.01
CA SER A 683 -26.22 -50.55 -4.69
C SER A 683 -25.39 -50.30 -5.95
N SER A 684 -24.73 -49.14 -6.01
CA SER A 684 -23.66 -48.88 -6.96
C SER A 684 -22.35 -48.66 -6.20
N SER A 685 -21.50 -49.67 -6.27
CA SER A 685 -20.16 -49.68 -5.67
C SER A 685 -19.21 -48.77 -6.46
N SER A 686 -19.11 -47.50 -6.08
CA SER A 686 -17.97 -46.65 -6.44
C SER A 686 -16.87 -46.81 -5.39
N SER A 687 -15.94 -47.73 -5.64
CA SER A 687 -14.73 -47.92 -4.83
C SER A 687 -13.76 -46.75 -5.06
N ASP A 688 -13.97 -45.65 -4.34
CA ASP A 688 -12.92 -44.63 -4.18
C ASP A 688 -11.78 -45.26 -3.36
N SER A 689 -10.72 -45.63 -4.06
CA SER A 689 -9.55 -46.31 -3.50
C SER A 689 -8.97 -45.53 -2.32
N ASP A 690 -8.63 -46.24 -1.24
CA ASP A 690 -7.77 -45.77 -0.15
C ASP A 690 -6.38 -45.43 -0.71
N SER A 691 -6.28 -44.25 -1.32
CA SER A 691 -5.02 -43.72 -1.85
C SER A 691 -4.13 -43.39 -0.66
N THR A 692 -3.20 -44.30 -0.37
CA THR A 692 -2.22 -44.16 0.70
C THR A 692 -1.55 -42.80 0.60
N ILE A 693 -1.90 -41.89 1.51
CA ILE A 693 -1.44 -40.50 1.48
C ILE A 693 0.08 -40.51 1.62
N ASP A 694 0.79 -40.09 0.57
CA ASP A 694 2.25 -40.04 0.57
C ASP A 694 2.73 -38.86 1.45
N VAL A 695 2.99 -39.18 2.72
CA VAL A 695 3.51 -38.29 3.76
C VAL A 695 4.89 -37.71 3.39
N SER A 696 5.61 -38.33 2.44
CA SER A 696 6.87 -37.79 1.93
C SER A 696 6.68 -36.49 1.13
N GLN A 697 5.52 -36.30 0.48
CA GLN A 697 5.22 -35.16 -0.40
C GLN A 697 4.62 -33.93 0.31
N LEU A 698 4.30 -34.03 1.61
CA LEU A 698 3.74 -32.92 2.39
C LEU A 698 4.71 -31.72 2.45
N ARG A 699 4.22 -30.54 2.06
CA ARG A 699 4.95 -29.27 2.12
C ARG A 699 4.65 -28.53 3.42
N ASN A 700 5.52 -27.61 3.83
CA ASN A 700 5.30 -26.85 5.07
C ASN A 700 4.02 -26.00 4.94
N GLU A 701 3.75 -25.39 3.79
CA GLU A 701 2.58 -24.52 3.56
C GLU A 701 1.25 -25.29 3.62
N ASP A 702 1.26 -26.61 3.43
CA ASP A 702 0.05 -27.43 3.49
C ASP A 702 -0.60 -27.37 4.89
N PHE A 703 0.20 -27.29 5.95
CA PHE A 703 -0.29 -27.11 7.32
C PHE A 703 -1.07 -25.78 7.50
N LEU A 704 -0.66 -24.70 6.81
CA LEU A 704 -1.34 -23.40 6.89
C LEU A 704 -2.70 -23.42 6.20
N HIS A 705 -2.77 -23.95 4.97
CA HIS A 705 -4.05 -24.08 4.25
C HIS A 705 -5.02 -25.02 4.98
N SER A 706 -4.52 -26.10 5.59
CA SER A 706 -5.32 -27.03 6.39
C SER A 706 -5.74 -26.45 7.73
N PHE A 707 -4.94 -25.55 8.32
CA PHE A 707 -5.32 -24.84 9.54
C PHE A 707 -6.57 -23.99 9.33
N SER A 708 -6.62 -23.18 8.26
CA SER A 708 -7.82 -22.40 7.92
C SER A 708 -9.07 -23.29 7.74
N HIS A 709 -8.96 -24.39 6.99
CA HIS A 709 -10.05 -25.35 6.82
C HIS A 709 -10.44 -26.02 8.16
N PHE A 710 -9.46 -26.45 8.96
CA PHE A 710 -9.67 -27.03 10.29
C PHE A 710 -10.43 -26.07 11.21
N THR A 711 -10.12 -24.77 11.21
CA THR A 711 -10.84 -23.79 12.05
C THR A 711 -12.32 -23.70 11.69
N TYR A 712 -12.66 -23.81 10.40
CA TYR A 712 -14.04 -23.86 9.92
C TYR A 712 -14.75 -25.15 10.37
N VAL A 713 -14.17 -26.32 10.10
CA VAL A 713 -14.78 -27.61 10.46
C VAL A 713 -14.91 -27.76 11.98
N ARG A 714 -13.83 -27.50 12.73
CA ARG A 714 -13.79 -27.63 14.20
C ARG A 714 -14.77 -26.71 14.91
N SER A 715 -15.17 -25.61 14.29
CA SER A 715 -16.13 -24.64 14.82
C SER A 715 -17.57 -24.82 14.35
N GLY A 716 -17.87 -25.84 13.53
CA GLY A 716 -19.20 -26.02 12.93
C GLY A 716 -19.56 -24.92 11.93
N GLY A 717 -18.58 -24.45 11.15
CA GLY A 717 -18.74 -23.40 10.15
C GLY A 717 -18.99 -22.00 10.72
N ARG A 718 -18.59 -21.74 11.97
CA ARG A 718 -18.84 -20.46 12.66
C ARG A 718 -17.67 -19.49 12.60
N TYR A 719 -16.44 -20.00 12.54
CA TYR A 719 -15.19 -19.24 12.51
C TYR A 719 -14.30 -19.76 11.38
N MET A 720 -13.60 -18.87 10.70
CA MET A 720 -12.49 -19.26 9.81
C MET A 720 -11.31 -18.31 10.01
N VAL A 721 -10.15 -18.84 10.40
CA VAL A 721 -8.92 -18.06 10.57
C VAL A 721 -8.17 -18.03 9.23
N VAL A 722 -7.90 -16.82 8.73
CA VAL A 722 -7.23 -16.55 7.45
C VAL A 722 -6.23 -15.39 7.62
N ASP A 723 -5.73 -14.81 6.52
CA ASP A 723 -4.67 -13.77 6.53
C ASP A 723 -3.38 -14.22 7.25
N LEU A 724 -2.99 -15.48 7.06
CA LEU A 724 -1.88 -16.10 7.78
C LEU A 724 -0.54 -15.47 7.34
N GLN A 725 0.12 -14.75 8.23
CA GLN A 725 1.36 -14.01 7.96
C GLN A 725 2.33 -14.05 9.14
N GLY A 726 3.64 -14.09 8.85
CA GLY A 726 4.70 -14.28 9.83
C GLY A 726 5.93 -14.96 9.23
N ALA A 727 6.63 -15.81 9.98
CA ALA A 727 7.80 -16.54 9.47
C ALA A 727 7.87 -18.00 9.97
N LEU A 728 8.49 -18.86 9.17
CA LEU A 728 8.78 -20.24 9.54
C LEU A 728 10.09 -20.30 10.33
N GLN A 729 10.00 -20.66 11.61
CA GLN A 729 11.13 -20.93 12.47
C GLN A 729 11.50 -22.41 12.42
N THR A 730 12.79 -22.73 12.46
CA THR A 730 13.30 -24.10 12.63
C THR A 730 14.18 -24.12 13.87
N ALA A 731 13.80 -24.94 14.85
CA ALA A 731 14.55 -25.13 16.09
C ALA A 731 15.84 -25.96 15.83
N PRO A 732 16.85 -25.90 16.73
CA PRO A 732 18.09 -26.68 16.57
C PRO A 732 17.89 -28.20 16.48
N ASP A 733 16.77 -28.71 16.99
CA ASP A 733 16.37 -30.13 16.90
C ASP A 733 15.57 -30.48 15.63
N GLY A 734 15.49 -29.55 14.68
CA GLY A 734 14.79 -29.72 13.39
C GLY A 734 13.28 -29.50 13.45
N ARG A 735 12.67 -29.30 14.63
CA ARG A 735 11.23 -28.99 14.71
C ARG A 735 10.92 -27.64 14.08
N LYS A 736 9.81 -27.58 13.34
CA LYS A 736 9.38 -26.39 12.60
C LYS A 736 8.12 -25.77 13.20
N THR A 737 8.11 -24.45 13.32
CA THR A 737 6.95 -23.68 13.80
C THR A 737 6.74 -22.45 12.93
N TYR A 738 5.55 -22.28 12.36
CA TYR A 738 5.11 -20.98 11.83
C TYR A 738 4.78 -20.06 12.99
N LEU A 739 5.58 -19.02 13.19
CA LEU A 739 5.33 -17.94 14.12
C LEU A 739 4.56 -16.84 13.38
N LEU A 740 3.27 -16.70 13.68
CA LEU A 740 2.32 -15.87 12.95
C LEU A 740 1.82 -14.68 13.79
N THR A 741 1.36 -13.64 13.12
CA THR A 741 0.67 -12.49 13.74
C THR A 741 -0.37 -11.92 12.78
N ASP A 742 -1.14 -10.93 13.23
CA ASP A 742 -2.12 -10.20 12.41
C ASP A 742 -3.10 -11.10 11.61
N PRO A 743 -3.68 -12.20 12.15
CA PRO A 743 -4.66 -12.98 11.43
C PRO A 743 -5.98 -12.22 11.25
N ALA A 744 -6.73 -12.54 10.20
CA ALA A 744 -8.14 -12.19 10.09
C ALA A 744 -9.01 -13.38 10.52
N ILE A 745 -10.20 -13.10 11.04
CA ILE A 745 -11.19 -14.11 11.36
C ILE A 745 -12.51 -13.74 10.69
N HIS A 746 -12.97 -14.59 9.78
CA HIS A 746 -14.32 -14.51 9.25
C HIS A 746 -15.29 -15.18 10.23
N TYR A 747 -16.42 -14.54 10.52
CA TYR A 747 -17.38 -15.04 11.51
C TYR A 747 -18.84 -15.10 11.00
N LYS A 748 -19.53 -16.22 11.28
CA LYS A 748 -20.94 -16.43 10.92
C LYS A 748 -21.85 -15.76 11.97
N TYR A 749 -22.21 -14.49 11.73
CA TYR A 749 -23.21 -13.75 12.52
C TYR A 749 -24.62 -14.36 12.39
N ARG A 750 -25.45 -14.22 13.44
CA ARG A 750 -26.89 -14.55 13.43
C ARG A 750 -27.73 -13.33 13.01
N LYS A 751 -28.92 -13.53 12.40
CA LYS A 751 -29.79 -12.43 11.93
C LYS A 751 -30.04 -11.38 13.04
N ASN A 752 -30.29 -11.80 14.28
CA ASN A 752 -30.55 -10.89 15.42
C ASN A 752 -29.29 -10.25 16.05
N ASP A 753 -28.08 -10.65 15.64
CA ASP A 753 -26.81 -10.07 16.09
C ASP A 753 -26.35 -8.88 15.21
N ALA A 754 -27.24 -8.32 14.36
CA ALA A 754 -26.91 -7.23 13.43
C ALA A 754 -26.30 -5.96 14.10
N LYS A 755 -26.60 -5.71 15.38
CA LYS A 755 -25.96 -4.64 16.18
C LYS A 755 -24.51 -4.94 16.63
N LYS A 756 -23.97 -6.14 16.32
CA LYS A 756 -22.61 -6.60 16.67
C LYS A 756 -21.74 -6.93 15.45
N LYS A 757 -22.08 -6.45 14.25
CA LYS A 757 -21.26 -6.61 13.03
C LYS A 757 -19.79 -6.18 13.32
N ARG A 758 -18.81 -6.91 12.78
CA ARG A 758 -17.35 -6.63 12.84
C ARG A 758 -16.66 -6.77 14.22
N GLN A 759 -17.10 -7.71 15.08
CA GLN A 759 -16.45 -8.04 16.35
C GLN A 759 -14.95 -8.47 16.23
N TYR A 760 -14.54 -8.99 15.07
CA TYR A 760 -13.15 -9.37 14.74
C TYR A 760 -12.40 -8.32 13.90
N GLY A 761 -12.99 -7.12 13.76
CA GLY A 761 -12.40 -5.99 13.05
C GLY A 761 -12.86 -5.87 11.60
N ARG A 762 -12.27 -4.91 10.87
CA ARG A 762 -12.66 -4.56 9.51
C ARG A 762 -12.33 -5.64 8.46
N THR A 763 -11.46 -6.59 8.81
CA THR A 763 -11.04 -7.70 7.93
C THR A 763 -11.94 -8.94 8.01
N ASP A 764 -12.96 -8.93 8.89
CA ASP A 764 -14.00 -9.96 8.97
C ASP A 764 -15.06 -9.75 7.88
N LEU A 765 -14.97 -10.57 6.83
CA LEU A 765 -15.85 -10.54 5.66
C LEU A 765 -16.99 -11.58 5.77
N GLY A 766 -17.19 -12.14 6.97
CA GLY A 766 -18.27 -13.09 7.29
C GLY A 766 -18.36 -14.26 6.30
N ARG A 767 -19.58 -14.61 5.89
CA ARG A 767 -19.80 -15.72 4.95
C ARG A 767 -19.15 -15.50 3.58
N ARG A 768 -19.09 -14.26 3.08
CA ARG A 768 -18.48 -13.94 1.78
C ARG A 768 -16.99 -14.29 1.77
N GLY A 769 -16.26 -13.92 2.82
CA GLY A 769 -14.85 -14.30 2.98
C GLY A 769 -14.65 -15.81 3.15
N MET A 770 -15.54 -16.51 3.87
CA MET A 770 -15.51 -17.98 3.97
C MET A 770 -15.73 -18.66 2.61
N ARG A 771 -16.69 -18.16 1.81
CA ARG A 771 -16.97 -18.67 0.47
C ARG A 771 -15.77 -18.46 -0.44
N ALA A 772 -15.19 -17.25 -0.49
CA ALA A 772 -14.02 -16.94 -1.31
C ALA A 772 -12.81 -17.83 -0.97
N PHE A 773 -12.59 -18.17 0.31
CA PHE A 773 -11.58 -19.17 0.70
C PHE A 773 -11.89 -20.54 0.09
N PHE A 774 -13.11 -21.06 0.22
CA PHE A 774 -13.47 -22.38 -0.31
C PHE A 774 -13.58 -22.43 -1.83
N GLU A 775 -13.89 -21.32 -2.49
CA GLU A 775 -13.91 -21.19 -3.94
C GLU A 775 -12.56 -21.58 -4.53
N THR A 776 -11.46 -21.11 -3.93
CA THR A 776 -10.11 -21.45 -4.35
C THR A 776 -9.57 -22.71 -3.68
N HIS A 777 -9.84 -22.97 -2.40
CA HIS A 777 -9.23 -24.06 -1.59
C HIS A 777 -9.28 -25.43 -2.29
N LYS A 778 -8.21 -26.21 -2.09
CA LYS A 778 -8.13 -27.62 -2.50
C LYS A 778 -7.52 -28.40 -1.35
N CYS A 779 -8.14 -29.50 -0.94
CA CYS A 779 -7.70 -30.32 0.18
C CYS A 779 -6.38 -31.01 -0.15
N ASN A 780 -5.34 -30.65 0.58
CA ASN A 780 -4.03 -31.29 0.54
C ASN A 780 -4.01 -32.58 1.41
N GLY A 781 -2.84 -33.21 1.55
CA GLY A 781 -2.69 -34.43 2.35
C GLY A 781 -3.07 -34.28 3.82
N ILE A 782 -2.79 -33.13 4.46
CA ILE A 782 -3.19 -32.87 5.85
C ILE A 782 -4.72 -32.76 5.98
N CYS A 783 -5.40 -32.06 5.06
CA CYS A 783 -6.86 -32.02 5.03
C CYS A 783 -7.48 -33.44 4.94
N ARG A 784 -6.92 -34.29 4.07
CA ARG A 784 -7.42 -35.66 3.86
C ARG A 784 -7.13 -36.57 5.06
N LEU A 785 -6.01 -36.40 5.75
CA LEU A 785 -5.71 -37.09 7.01
C LEU A 785 -6.72 -36.75 8.12
N PHE A 786 -7.26 -35.53 8.13
CA PHE A 786 -8.39 -35.15 8.99
C PHE A 786 -9.77 -35.61 8.48
N GLY A 787 -9.83 -36.34 7.36
CA GLY A 787 -11.09 -36.76 6.73
C GLY A 787 -11.87 -35.64 6.04
N PHE A 788 -11.26 -34.46 5.81
CA PHE A 788 -11.91 -33.36 5.11
C PHE A 788 -11.99 -33.68 3.60
N ARG A 789 -13.14 -33.37 2.99
CA ARG A 789 -13.42 -33.61 1.56
C ARG A 789 -13.48 -32.29 0.79
N ASP A 790 -13.11 -32.31 -0.49
CA ASP A 790 -13.25 -31.15 -1.38
C ASP A 790 -14.72 -30.95 -1.79
N LYS A 791 -15.19 -29.69 -1.70
CA LYS A 791 -16.50 -29.15 -2.13
C LYS A 791 -17.67 -30.13 -2.20
N SER A 792 -18.14 -30.57 -1.04
CA SER A 792 -19.57 -30.78 -0.78
C SER A 792 -19.86 -30.50 0.70
N ASN A 793 -20.89 -29.69 0.99
CA ASN A 793 -21.55 -29.48 2.31
C ASN A 793 -21.67 -28.01 2.80
N GLU A 794 -21.93 -27.03 1.94
CA GLU A 794 -22.80 -25.92 2.38
C GLU A 794 -24.22 -26.45 2.67
N GLU A 795 -24.71 -27.43 1.90
CA GLU A 795 -26.07 -27.97 2.05
C GLU A 795 -26.21 -29.16 3.02
N ALA A 796 -25.35 -30.19 2.95
CA ALA A 796 -25.59 -31.40 3.74
C ALA A 796 -25.21 -31.29 5.23
N LEU A 797 -24.39 -30.31 5.62
CA LEU A 797 -24.12 -30.04 7.05
C LEU A 797 -25.31 -29.37 7.74
N ASP A 798 -25.99 -28.41 7.09
CA ASP A 798 -27.24 -27.84 7.62
C ASP A 798 -28.36 -28.90 7.68
N ARG A 799 -28.40 -29.87 6.73
CA ARG A 799 -29.31 -31.04 6.80
C ARG A 799 -29.00 -31.95 8.01
N LEU A 800 -27.73 -32.28 8.27
CA LEU A 800 -27.34 -33.17 9.38
C LEU A 800 -27.65 -32.58 10.77
N PHE A 801 -27.54 -31.26 10.94
CA PHE A 801 -27.88 -30.61 12.22
C PHE A 801 -29.39 -30.36 12.41
N ARG A 802 -30.18 -30.20 11.34
CA ARG A 802 -31.66 -30.17 11.44
C ARG A 802 -32.25 -31.50 11.92
N VAL A 803 -31.60 -32.64 11.65
CA VAL A 803 -32.10 -33.97 12.05
C VAL A 803 -31.78 -34.32 13.51
N LYS A 804 -30.66 -33.83 14.08
CA LYS A 804 -30.32 -34.12 15.49
C LYS A 804 -31.11 -33.31 16.51
N ASN A 805 -31.45 -32.05 16.22
CA ASN A 805 -32.24 -31.20 17.12
C ASN A 805 -33.77 -31.49 17.12
N ARG A 806 -34.22 -32.59 16.50
CA ARG A 806 -35.62 -33.10 16.54
C ARG A 806 -35.74 -34.45 17.27
N ARG A 807 -34.75 -34.83 18.07
CA ARG A 807 -34.76 -36.09 18.85
C ARG A 807 -34.66 -35.89 20.37
N ASP A 808 -34.59 -34.65 20.83
CA ASP A 808 -34.57 -34.24 22.24
C ASP A 808 -35.70 -33.23 22.56
N GLU A 809 -36.85 -33.35 21.88
CA GLU A 809 -38.16 -32.78 22.23
C GLU A 809 -39.21 -33.91 22.29
#